data_AF-A0AAF0UTZ1-F1
#
_entry.id   AF-A0AAF0UTZ1-F1
#
_cell.length_a   1.000
_cell.length_b   1.000
_cell.length_c   1.000
_cell.angle_alpha   90.00
_cell.angle_beta   90.00
_cell.angle_gamma   90.00
#
_symmetry.space_group_name_H-M   'P 1'
#
loop_
_entity.id
_entity.type
_entity.pdbx_description
1 polymer ?
#
loop_
_entity_poly.entity_id
_entity_poly.type
_entity_poly.pdbx_seq_one_letter_code
_entity_poly.pdbx_strand_id
1 'polypeptide(L)'
;MSTQKFYQRVKQRFPKRPIKEIAKLISLFPPSPSPSSCSNFFNFKQSPNLETHLALVVDLLKSKEFAEAENILNAVVVTDGLRKPVSKLASLLSENHVKRKVMGKMFNMLFSVYVNNMRFNEALQVFDYMKKGCFRIDDRACMAYLLAMKRQRQYDSLFEFFHKMVEFNVKITVYSMTVVVDGLCKMGEVCEARKLVDEMASKGVKPSDYTYNILLQAYMKIQDFVAVMEVLRKMEKDGFDLNMTSYTLLIKGYSTFGDLVEVERLFKEIEEKGIEPNVHLCTSMISGYSKLGNVMKAFSMFVEMVERGLIPDGHTYGALINGFCKAGLMQGAEVLLNEMQGKRISIDRVIFNTMMDGYCKQGNVDEALRLQTIMEGEGHQPDANAYNIIATGLRKLELYDEAKMVLLSMVDRGVAPDTVSYTTLIDIYCKQGNFVEAKRALIEMETKGLKPNTATYTTLVDGYCKLGKIVDAKRILRVMETEGVKPNTTTNSACALTDGYCKQGDFIEAKTVFSEIGTKGVKPNTVTYTALIDGYCKVRNPAKAEKVLIEMETKGVKPNTVTYTALIDGCCKVGNIAKAIKILIEMETKGVNPNTVTYTALIDGCCKVGNIAKAIKVLLEMENKGVKPNAITYNALKMVIVRKMSIHTPLILHRECISGKADAALKLFIEIITQFKLLQKFAEAKSILYTVASDDSLRKPISEIPSLLGENRVEHKVMGKMFDMLFRVYVDSMRFKEALEVFEYMKNGGFEIDDRSCMVYLLAMKRRKQYDSLVEFFEMMVEFDVRITVYSMTMVIDGLCKVGEVSKARKLMDEMVSKGVKPNVYTYNTLLDACMKKPDFVALKEILMAMEKEGLDLDVTSYTLLIDGYCNIGNLKEVERLFREIEGKGIKPDVHLYTSMISGCSKLGNVKKAFSLFDEMVERGLVPNAHTYGALINCLCKAGQMQAAEVLLNEMQSKGIDIGPVIFNTMMDGYCKQGNIDEAWRLQKIMEGKGYESDVYVYNIIATGLCKLDRCEEAKTWLFSMVDRGVAPNEVAHTTLISIYSKEGNFVEAKRTLREMETKGVKPNTATYNTLIDGYCKKGMMKEAYKLKNVMECKGLKPDLYTYTSLVHGECISGNVDDALKLFNEMPREGLVPNVVTYTAMISGLSKEGRSDEAFRLYDEMIEAGLTPDASAYSALVGSLHG
;
A
#
# COMPACT_ATOMS: atom_id res chain seq x y z
N MET A 1 39.88 11.78 58.19
CA MET A 1 40.75 12.96 58.37
C MET A 1 41.70 13.01 57.17
N SER A 2 41.63 14.01 56.29
CA SER A 2 42.35 13.97 55.01
C SER A 2 43.86 13.88 55.21
N THR A 3 44.51 13.06 54.38
CA THR A 3 45.97 12.81 54.35
C THR A 3 46.78 14.11 54.36
N GLN A 4 46.21 15.17 53.78
CA GLN A 4 46.77 16.53 53.74
C GLN A 4 46.87 17.19 55.13
N LYS A 5 45.91 16.98 56.03
CA LYS A 5 45.94 17.51 57.42
C LYS A 5 46.93 16.75 58.32
N PHE A 6 47.13 15.46 58.08
CA PHE A 6 48.16 14.66 58.77
C PHE A 6 49.57 15.10 58.33
N TYR A 7 49.77 15.28 57.03
CA TYR A 7 51.04 15.74 56.45
C TYR A 7 51.43 17.15 56.90
N GLN A 8 50.47 18.08 56.99
CA GLN A 8 50.72 19.43 57.52
C GLN A 8 51.06 19.42 59.01
N ARG A 9 50.45 18.56 59.84
CA ARG A 9 50.77 18.45 61.27
C ARG A 9 52.15 17.85 61.52
N VAL A 10 52.60 16.88 60.72
CA VAL A 10 53.95 16.30 60.83
C VAL A 10 55.02 17.30 60.37
N LYS A 11 54.76 18.04 59.27
CA LYS A 11 55.69 19.06 58.74
C LYS A 11 55.80 20.31 59.63
N GLN A 12 54.73 20.71 60.31
CA GLN A 12 54.75 21.82 61.28
C GLN A 12 55.50 21.48 62.57
N ARG A 13 55.57 20.21 62.96
CA ARG A 13 56.09 19.83 64.29
C ARG A 13 57.58 19.46 64.30
N PHE A 14 58.16 19.04 63.17
CA PHE A 14 59.59 18.63 63.10
C PHE A 14 60.28 19.00 61.77
N PRO A 15 60.67 20.27 61.57
CA PRO A 15 61.25 20.75 60.31
C PRO A 15 62.73 20.40 60.07
N LYS A 16 63.44 19.75 61.01
CA LYS A 16 64.92 19.60 60.95
C LYS A 16 65.50 18.22 61.32
N ARG A 17 64.74 17.11 61.32
CA ARG A 17 65.30 15.78 61.70
C ARG A 17 65.63 14.84 60.51
N PRO A 18 66.63 13.94 60.63
CA PRO A 18 67.04 13.02 59.56
C PRO A 18 66.03 11.90 59.29
N ILE A 19 65.92 11.48 58.02
CA ILE A 19 64.92 10.54 57.46
C ILE A 19 64.89 9.17 58.17
N LYS A 20 66.02 8.70 58.73
CA LYS A 20 66.09 7.42 59.47
C LYS A 20 65.23 7.37 60.74
N GLU A 21 65.03 8.50 61.43
CA GLU A 21 64.16 8.53 62.62
C GLU A 21 62.67 8.62 62.25
N ILE A 22 62.35 9.24 61.11
CA ILE A 22 60.98 9.33 60.58
C ILE A 22 60.49 7.94 60.13
N ALA A 23 61.37 7.14 59.53
CA ALA A 23 61.08 5.75 59.18
C ALA A 23 60.74 4.87 60.41
N LYS A 24 61.37 5.15 61.56
CA LYS A 24 61.14 4.43 62.83
C LYS A 24 59.83 4.83 63.52
N LEU A 25 59.31 6.03 63.25
CA LEU A 25 58.00 6.51 63.73
C LEU A 25 56.84 5.97 62.88
N ILE A 26 57.07 5.73 61.58
CA ILE A 26 56.08 5.15 60.66
C ILE A 26 55.87 3.64 60.94
N SER A 27 56.87 2.93 61.48
CA SER A 27 56.77 1.52 61.84
C SER A 27 55.95 1.21 63.12
N LEU A 28 55.44 2.24 63.82
CA LEU A 28 54.69 2.05 65.08
C LEU A 28 53.15 2.03 64.91
N PHE A 29 52.61 2.10 63.68
CA PHE A 29 51.15 2.04 63.45
C PHE A 29 50.77 1.31 62.13
N PRO A 30 49.89 0.28 62.18
CA PRO A 30 49.14 -0.20 61.02
C PRO A 30 47.62 0.10 61.12
N PRO A 31 46.80 0.03 60.03
CA PRO A 31 47.13 -0.21 58.63
C PRO A 31 46.58 0.84 57.62
N SER A 32 47.24 0.86 56.44
CA SER A 32 46.76 1.28 55.11
C SER A 32 46.70 2.78 54.73
N PRO A 33 47.74 3.30 54.07
CA PRO A 33 47.61 4.31 53.01
C PRO A 33 47.62 3.66 51.62
N SER A 34 46.87 4.25 50.69
CA SER A 34 46.68 3.77 49.31
C SER A 34 47.99 3.76 48.48
N PRO A 35 48.10 2.88 47.45
CA PRO A 35 49.31 2.72 46.60
C PRO A 35 49.82 4.00 45.94
N SER A 36 48.91 4.93 45.65
CA SER A 36 49.22 6.26 45.11
C SER A 36 50.09 7.10 46.05
N SER A 37 50.03 6.88 47.37
CA SER A 37 50.79 7.63 48.36
C SER A 37 52.26 7.20 48.45
N CYS A 38 52.57 5.92 48.23
CA CYS A 38 53.95 5.41 48.18
C CYS A 38 54.65 5.79 46.86
N SER A 39 53.91 5.78 45.74
CA SER A 39 54.42 6.24 44.44
C SER A 39 54.78 7.73 44.47
N ASN A 40 53.96 8.55 45.12
CA ASN A 40 54.26 9.98 45.32
C ASN A 40 55.45 10.24 46.27
N PHE A 41 55.78 9.30 47.17
CA PHE A 41 56.90 9.45 48.10
C PHE A 41 58.27 9.31 47.40
N PHE A 42 58.40 8.42 46.41
CA PHE A 42 59.65 8.23 45.66
C PHE A 42 59.81 9.19 44.47
N ASN A 43 58.71 9.72 43.93
CA ASN A 43 58.77 10.75 42.88
C ASN A 43 59.26 12.12 43.39
N PHE A 44 59.34 12.34 44.71
CA PHE A 44 59.86 13.57 45.27
C PHE A 44 61.30 13.39 45.80
N LYS A 45 62.26 13.77 44.94
CA LYS A 45 63.70 13.99 45.19
C LYS A 45 64.63 12.77 45.16
N GLN A 46 64.89 12.28 43.95
CA GLN A 46 66.20 12.15 43.28
C GLN A 46 65.95 11.43 41.96
N SER A 47 66.82 11.61 40.95
CA SER A 47 66.70 10.93 39.65
C SER A 47 66.34 9.45 39.86
N PRO A 48 65.23 8.95 39.28
CA PRO A 48 64.75 7.63 39.60
C PRO A 48 65.83 6.59 39.24
N ASN A 49 66.40 5.93 40.25
CA ASN A 49 67.44 4.94 40.06
C ASN A 49 66.79 3.55 39.92
N LEU A 50 66.94 2.96 38.73
CA LEU A 50 66.42 1.63 38.42
C LEU A 50 66.90 0.56 39.39
N GLU A 51 68.14 0.62 39.83
CA GLU A 51 68.73 -0.37 40.74
C GLU A 51 68.02 -0.37 42.10
N THR A 52 67.69 0.80 42.64
CA THR A 52 66.95 0.93 43.90
C THR A 52 65.51 0.43 43.81
N HIS A 53 64.83 0.65 42.67
CA HIS A 53 63.47 0.15 42.45
C HIS A 53 63.47 -1.38 42.30
N LEU A 54 64.46 -1.96 41.61
CA LEU A 54 64.61 -3.41 41.48
C LEU A 54 64.98 -4.09 42.80
N ALA A 55 65.86 -3.49 43.62
CA ALA A 55 66.19 -4.00 44.94
C ALA A 55 64.96 -4.04 45.87
N LEU A 56 64.14 -2.99 45.85
CA LEU A 56 62.89 -2.92 46.61
C LEU A 56 61.87 -3.98 46.17
N VAL A 57 61.70 -4.18 44.86
CA VAL A 57 60.86 -5.25 44.32
C VAL A 57 61.35 -6.62 44.79
N VAL A 58 62.66 -6.87 44.78
CA VAL A 58 63.26 -8.12 45.26
C VAL A 58 62.97 -8.34 46.75
N ASP A 59 63.05 -7.31 47.60
CA ASP A 59 62.79 -7.42 49.03
C ASP A 59 61.29 -7.58 49.37
N LEU A 60 60.41 -6.92 48.63
CA LEU A 60 58.96 -7.13 48.73
C LEU A 60 58.56 -8.54 48.29
N LEU A 61 59.18 -9.08 47.23
CA LEU A 61 58.97 -10.46 46.79
C LEU A 61 59.50 -11.49 47.80
N LYS A 62 60.58 -11.19 48.54
CA LYS A 62 61.03 -12.02 49.68
C LYS A 62 60.04 -11.98 50.84
N SER A 63 59.44 -10.80 51.08
CA SER A 63 58.46 -10.55 52.15
C SER A 63 57.03 -10.98 51.81
N LYS A 64 56.78 -11.48 50.58
CA LYS A 64 55.47 -11.90 50.04
C LYS A 64 54.45 -10.77 49.85
N GLU A 65 54.91 -9.52 49.76
CA GLU A 65 54.09 -8.34 49.44
C GLU A 65 53.99 -8.17 47.90
N PHE A 66 53.18 -9.02 47.26
CA PHE A 66 53.12 -9.12 45.81
C PHE A 66 52.43 -7.92 45.13
N ALA A 67 51.44 -7.30 45.77
CA ALA A 67 50.70 -6.18 45.19
C ALA A 67 51.54 -4.89 45.19
N GLU A 68 52.28 -4.64 46.26
CA GLU A 68 53.23 -3.53 46.36
C GLU A 68 54.38 -3.70 45.35
N ALA A 69 54.90 -4.93 45.20
CA ALA A 69 55.91 -5.26 44.20
C ALA A 69 55.43 -5.02 42.76
N GLU A 70 54.18 -5.39 42.44
CA GLU A 70 53.59 -5.18 41.12
C GLU A 70 53.40 -3.69 40.81
N ASN A 71 52.94 -2.89 41.78
CA ASN A 71 52.77 -1.44 41.64
C ASN A 71 54.10 -0.73 41.35
N ILE A 72 55.19 -1.14 42.01
CA ILE A 72 56.52 -0.58 41.77
C ILE A 72 57.05 -0.99 40.39
N LEU A 73 56.86 -2.26 39.98
CA LEU A 73 57.19 -2.70 38.62
C LEU A 73 56.38 -1.93 37.56
N ASN A 74 55.11 -1.63 37.83
CA ASN A 74 54.29 -0.80 36.94
C ASN A 74 54.86 0.62 36.79
N ALA A 75 55.29 1.25 37.90
CA ALA A 75 55.95 2.55 37.85
C ALA A 75 57.28 2.51 37.05
N VAL A 76 58.04 1.41 37.14
CA VAL A 76 59.27 1.18 36.35
C VAL A 76 58.96 1.05 34.85
N VAL A 77 57.84 0.43 34.48
CA VAL A 77 57.43 0.22 33.08
C VAL A 77 56.87 1.50 32.43
N VAL A 78 56.12 2.31 33.19
CA VAL A 78 55.46 3.53 32.70
C VAL A 78 56.44 4.72 32.60
N THR A 79 57.47 4.77 33.44
CA THR A 79 58.43 5.89 33.48
C THR A 79 59.54 5.70 32.45
N ASP A 80 59.57 6.53 31.39
CA ASP A 80 60.52 6.39 30.26
C ASP A 80 62.01 6.42 30.66
N GLY A 81 62.38 7.04 31.78
CA GLY A 81 63.77 7.07 32.28
C GLY A 81 64.23 5.78 33.00
N LEU A 82 63.29 5.00 33.54
CA LEU A 82 63.55 3.76 34.28
C LEU A 82 63.45 2.51 33.40
N ARG A 83 62.73 2.59 32.29
CA ARG A 83 62.57 1.48 31.36
C ARG A 83 63.92 1.10 30.72
N LYS A 84 64.33 -0.16 30.87
CA LYS A 84 65.53 -0.72 30.22
C LYS A 84 65.24 -2.09 29.59
N PRO A 85 66.04 -2.51 28.59
CA PRO A 85 65.94 -3.85 28.02
C PRO A 85 66.09 -4.93 29.08
N VAL A 86 65.41 -6.06 28.88
CA VAL A 86 65.41 -7.20 29.82
C VAL A 86 66.82 -7.70 30.13
N SER A 87 67.75 -7.63 29.17
CA SER A 87 69.16 -7.99 29.35
C SER A 87 69.87 -7.14 30.41
N LYS A 88 69.53 -5.84 30.53
CA LYS A 88 70.11 -4.94 31.53
C LYS A 88 69.43 -5.08 32.89
N LEU A 89 68.12 -5.38 32.92
CA LEU A 89 67.41 -5.75 34.16
C LEU A 89 67.97 -7.04 34.75
N ALA A 90 68.25 -8.03 33.89
CA ALA A 90 68.86 -9.29 34.25
C ALA A 90 70.29 -9.12 34.81
N SER A 91 71.13 -8.30 34.16
CA SER A 91 72.53 -8.09 34.60
C SER A 91 72.59 -7.47 36.00
N LEU A 92 71.76 -6.46 36.27
CA LEU A 92 71.68 -5.79 37.58
C LEU A 92 71.20 -6.73 38.70
N LEU A 93 70.34 -7.70 38.37
CA LEU A 93 69.87 -8.69 39.35
C LEU A 93 70.89 -9.83 39.57
N SER A 94 71.69 -10.16 38.56
CA SER A 94 72.79 -11.13 38.69
C SER A 94 73.97 -10.59 39.49
N GLU A 95 74.28 -9.30 39.36
CA GLU A 95 75.29 -8.60 40.16
C GLU A 95 74.90 -8.55 41.66
N ASN A 96 73.60 -8.57 41.97
CA ASN A 96 73.05 -8.49 43.32
C ASN A 96 72.74 -9.86 43.99
N HIS A 97 73.28 -10.98 43.47
CA HIS A 97 73.12 -12.33 44.02
C HIS A 97 71.68 -12.77 44.35
N VAL A 98 70.68 -12.34 43.57
CA VAL A 98 69.27 -12.67 43.83
C VAL A 98 68.99 -14.16 43.57
N LYS A 99 68.33 -14.83 44.53
CA LYS A 99 67.93 -16.25 44.39
C LYS A 99 67.09 -16.45 43.12
N ARG A 100 67.44 -17.47 42.32
CA ARG A 100 66.76 -17.85 41.07
C ARG A 100 65.23 -17.96 41.19
N LYS A 101 64.71 -18.42 42.34
CA LYS A 101 63.26 -18.51 42.61
C LYS A 101 62.56 -17.15 42.74
N VAL A 102 63.23 -16.14 43.31
CA VAL A 102 62.70 -14.77 43.44
C VAL A 102 62.77 -14.06 42.09
N MET A 103 63.88 -14.26 41.37
CA MET A 103 64.06 -13.75 40.01
C MET A 103 62.97 -14.28 39.06
N GLY A 104 62.64 -15.57 39.11
CA GLY A 104 61.55 -16.14 38.32
C GLY A 104 60.16 -15.55 38.65
N LYS A 105 59.87 -15.23 39.92
CA LYS A 105 58.61 -14.56 40.30
C LYS A 105 58.56 -13.12 39.81
N MET A 106 59.68 -12.40 39.93
CA MET A 106 59.79 -11.02 39.47
C MET A 106 59.54 -10.92 37.95
N PHE A 107 60.17 -11.79 37.15
CA PHE A 107 59.99 -11.78 35.70
C PHE A 107 58.58 -12.21 35.26
N ASN A 108 57.93 -13.14 35.97
CA ASN A 108 56.51 -13.43 35.73
C ASN A 108 55.62 -12.20 35.99
N MET A 109 55.86 -11.48 37.09
CA MET A 109 55.12 -10.25 37.42
C MET A 109 55.41 -9.14 36.42
N LEU A 110 56.67 -8.98 36.00
CA LEU A 110 57.06 -8.01 34.97
C LEU A 110 56.42 -8.33 33.62
N PHE A 111 56.32 -9.61 33.25
CA PHE A 111 55.59 -10.06 32.07
C PHE A 111 54.13 -9.60 32.12
N SER A 112 53.41 -9.90 33.21
CA SER A 112 52.02 -9.44 33.41
C SER A 112 51.87 -7.91 33.36
N VAL A 113 52.79 -7.16 33.98
CA VAL A 113 52.78 -5.69 33.96
C VAL A 113 52.95 -5.14 32.55
N TYR A 114 53.85 -5.70 31.73
CA TYR A 114 54.01 -5.29 30.34
C TYR A 114 52.76 -5.61 29.50
N VAL A 115 52.12 -6.77 29.73
CA VAL A 115 50.84 -7.12 29.07
C VAL A 115 49.74 -6.11 29.42
N ASN A 116 49.58 -5.77 30.70
CA ASN A 116 48.54 -4.85 31.17
C ASN A 116 48.72 -3.43 30.61
N ASN A 117 49.95 -3.01 30.34
CA ASN A 117 50.27 -1.73 29.72
C ASN A 117 50.30 -1.77 28.17
N MET A 118 49.85 -2.86 27.55
CA MET A 118 49.82 -3.04 26.09
C MET A 118 51.22 -2.98 25.42
N ARG A 119 52.28 -3.32 26.15
CA ARG A 119 53.68 -3.31 25.66
C ARG A 119 54.14 -4.74 25.31
N PHE A 120 53.59 -5.25 24.21
CA PHE A 120 53.65 -6.67 23.87
C PHE A 120 55.03 -7.16 23.40
N ASN A 121 55.80 -6.32 22.69
CA ASN A 121 57.16 -6.67 22.25
C ASN A 121 58.11 -6.85 23.44
N GLU A 122 58.02 -6.00 24.45
CA GLU A 122 58.79 -6.13 25.68
C GLU A 122 58.34 -7.31 26.54
N ALA A 123 57.04 -7.60 26.57
CA ALA A 123 56.54 -8.82 27.20
C ALA A 123 57.12 -10.07 26.53
N LEU A 124 57.17 -10.12 25.19
CA LEU A 124 57.81 -11.21 24.44
C LEU A 124 59.31 -11.34 24.76
N GLN A 125 60.04 -10.21 24.90
CA GLN A 125 61.44 -10.24 25.31
C GLN A 125 61.63 -10.81 26.73
N VAL A 126 60.72 -10.50 27.67
CA VAL A 126 60.73 -11.08 29.02
C VAL A 126 60.46 -12.59 28.94
N PHE A 127 59.51 -13.00 28.12
CA PHE A 127 59.16 -14.41 27.91
C PHE A 127 60.33 -15.22 27.32
N ASP A 128 61.00 -14.70 26.29
CA ASP A 128 62.16 -15.34 25.66
C ASP A 128 63.38 -15.39 26.61
N TYR A 129 63.56 -14.37 27.45
CA TYR A 129 64.57 -14.39 28.52
C TYR A 129 64.24 -15.47 29.56
N MET A 130 62.96 -15.58 29.95
CA MET A 130 62.50 -16.60 30.89
C MET A 130 62.71 -18.03 30.36
N LYS A 131 62.55 -18.25 29.04
CA LYS A 131 62.91 -19.50 28.35
C LYS A 131 64.40 -19.80 28.50
N LYS A 132 65.27 -18.87 28.09
CA LYS A 132 66.74 -19.05 28.13
C LYS A 132 67.25 -19.29 29.56
N GLY A 133 66.59 -18.71 30.57
CA GLY A 133 66.90 -18.90 31.98
C GLY A 133 66.26 -20.11 32.66
N CYS A 134 65.50 -20.95 31.94
CA CYS A 134 64.72 -22.08 32.47
C CYS A 134 63.87 -21.71 33.71
N PHE A 135 63.21 -20.54 33.70
CA PHE A 135 62.30 -20.15 34.77
C PHE A 135 60.91 -20.73 34.54
N ARG A 136 60.20 -21.10 35.62
CA ARG A 136 58.81 -21.52 35.53
C ARG A 136 57.94 -20.32 35.15
N ILE A 137 57.18 -20.43 34.07
CA ILE A 137 56.26 -19.41 33.58
C ILE A 137 54.86 -19.66 34.16
N ASP A 138 54.20 -18.60 34.63
CA ASP A 138 52.83 -18.65 35.15
C ASP A 138 51.82 -18.76 33.99
N ASP A 139 51.00 -19.80 34.01
CA ASP A 139 49.95 -20.03 33.00
C ASP A 139 48.91 -18.91 32.99
N ARG A 140 48.63 -18.28 34.15
CA ARG A 140 47.71 -17.13 34.23
C ARG A 140 48.26 -15.89 33.53
N ALA A 141 49.56 -15.68 33.61
CA ALA A 141 50.22 -14.53 32.98
C ALA A 141 50.20 -14.67 31.45
N CYS A 142 50.48 -15.89 30.94
CA CYS A 142 50.33 -16.20 29.52
C CYS A 142 48.88 -16.07 29.03
N MET A 143 47.90 -16.42 29.86
CA MET A 143 46.48 -16.25 29.54
C MET A 143 46.08 -14.78 29.43
N ALA A 144 46.59 -13.91 30.31
CA ALA A 144 46.39 -12.47 30.20
C ALA A 144 46.92 -11.92 28.87
N TYR A 145 48.07 -12.44 28.39
CA TYR A 145 48.64 -12.08 27.08
C TYR A 145 47.69 -12.48 25.93
N LEU A 146 47.24 -13.73 25.89
CA LEU A 146 46.32 -14.22 24.85
C LEU A 146 45.00 -13.43 24.82
N LEU A 147 44.44 -13.08 25.99
CA LEU A 147 43.23 -12.26 26.08
C LEU A 147 43.46 -10.81 25.64
N ALA A 148 44.60 -10.23 25.97
CA ALA A 148 44.96 -8.87 25.55
C ALA A 148 45.12 -8.80 24.02
N MET A 149 45.81 -9.78 23.41
CA MET A 149 45.93 -9.91 21.95
C MET A 149 44.57 -10.03 21.27
N LYS A 150 43.67 -10.87 21.81
CA LYS A 150 42.30 -11.04 21.30
C LYS A 150 41.50 -9.74 21.37
N ARG A 151 41.61 -8.97 22.46
CA ARG A 151 40.94 -7.66 22.60
C ARG A 151 41.44 -6.64 21.56
N GLN A 152 42.72 -6.69 21.23
CA GLN A 152 43.35 -5.83 20.22
C GLN A 152 43.18 -6.34 18.77
N ARG A 153 42.49 -7.48 18.57
CA ARG A 153 42.28 -8.13 17.26
C ARG A 153 43.59 -8.48 16.53
N GLN A 154 44.69 -8.69 17.26
CA GLN A 154 46.00 -9.12 16.72
C GLN A 154 46.09 -10.64 16.77
N TYR A 155 45.45 -11.33 15.82
CA TYR A 155 45.31 -12.78 15.86
C TYR A 155 46.56 -13.55 15.39
N ASP A 156 47.36 -13.00 14.48
CA ASP A 156 48.62 -13.62 14.04
C ASP A 156 49.62 -13.73 15.20
N SER A 157 49.78 -12.62 15.95
CA SER A 157 50.64 -12.57 17.14
C SER A 157 50.09 -13.42 18.29
N LEU A 158 48.77 -13.60 18.37
CA LEU A 158 48.13 -14.51 19.33
C LEU A 158 48.52 -15.97 19.03
N PHE A 159 48.46 -16.36 17.75
CA PHE A 159 48.78 -17.72 17.31
C PHE A 159 50.27 -18.02 17.45
N GLU A 160 51.15 -17.10 17.06
CA GLU A 160 52.60 -17.22 17.25
C GLU A 160 52.95 -17.41 18.73
N PHE A 161 52.34 -16.61 19.61
CA PHE A 161 52.57 -16.72 21.05
C PHE A 161 52.06 -18.06 21.61
N PHE A 162 50.91 -18.56 21.14
CA PHE A 162 50.41 -19.87 21.54
C PHE A 162 51.36 -21.01 21.15
N HIS A 163 51.91 -21.00 19.94
CA HIS A 163 52.93 -21.98 19.54
C HIS A 163 54.16 -21.93 20.43
N LYS A 164 54.63 -20.74 20.80
CA LYS A 164 55.72 -20.58 21.77
C LYS A 164 55.36 -21.15 23.15
N MET A 165 54.12 -20.97 23.63
CA MET A 165 53.66 -21.60 24.88
C MET A 165 53.70 -23.13 24.82
N VAL A 166 53.29 -23.72 23.68
CA VAL A 166 53.33 -25.17 23.44
C VAL A 166 54.77 -25.69 23.40
N GLU A 167 55.67 -25.00 22.69
CA GLU A 167 57.11 -25.34 22.62
C GLU A 167 57.77 -25.34 24.02
N PHE A 168 57.29 -24.49 24.94
CA PHE A 168 57.85 -24.36 26.29
C PHE A 168 57.16 -25.22 27.36
N ASN A 169 56.30 -26.16 26.95
CA ASN A 169 55.55 -27.03 27.86
C ASN A 169 54.81 -26.22 28.97
N VAL A 170 54.33 -25.02 28.64
CA VAL A 170 53.45 -24.26 29.55
C VAL A 170 52.12 -25.01 29.64
N LYS A 171 51.54 -25.10 30.86
CA LYS A 171 50.29 -25.82 31.08
C LYS A 171 49.16 -25.21 30.22
N ILE A 172 48.66 -26.00 29.27
CA ILE A 172 47.56 -25.64 28.38
C ILE A 172 46.24 -25.95 29.10
N THR A 173 45.27 -25.04 29.04
CA THR A 173 43.94 -25.19 29.63
C THR A 173 42.87 -25.23 28.55
N VAL A 174 41.67 -25.75 28.87
CA VAL A 174 40.49 -25.68 27.97
C VAL A 174 40.26 -24.24 27.50
N TYR A 175 40.42 -23.27 28.42
CA TYR A 175 40.20 -21.86 28.15
C TYR A 175 41.27 -21.26 27.22
N SER A 176 42.55 -21.65 27.36
CA SER A 176 43.63 -21.19 26.46
C SER A 176 43.42 -21.65 25.03
N MET A 177 43.07 -22.92 24.85
CA MET A 177 42.75 -23.48 23.53
C MET A 177 41.49 -22.84 22.93
N THR A 178 40.44 -22.62 23.74
CA THR A 178 39.20 -21.99 23.26
C THR A 178 39.39 -20.54 22.82
N VAL A 179 40.27 -19.77 23.47
CA VAL A 179 40.63 -18.40 23.05
C VAL A 179 41.33 -18.39 21.69
N VAL A 180 42.20 -19.37 21.44
CA VAL A 180 42.91 -19.52 20.16
C VAL A 180 41.96 -20.00 19.06
N VAL A 181 41.07 -20.96 19.36
CA VAL A 181 40.01 -21.42 18.45
C VAL A 181 39.12 -20.24 18.02
N ASP A 182 38.65 -19.41 18.95
CA ASP A 182 37.88 -18.19 18.61
C ASP A 182 38.71 -17.18 17.78
N GLY A 183 40.01 -17.06 18.05
CA GLY A 183 40.91 -16.24 17.25
C GLY A 183 41.04 -16.71 15.80
N LEU A 184 41.33 -18.00 15.60
CA LEU A 184 41.43 -18.64 14.28
C LEU A 184 40.11 -18.56 13.51
N CYS A 185 38.98 -18.80 14.19
CA CYS A 185 37.65 -18.65 13.60
C CYS A 185 37.36 -17.22 13.11
N LYS A 186 37.84 -16.20 13.82
CA LYS A 186 37.67 -14.78 13.42
C LYS A 186 38.59 -14.36 12.27
N MET A 187 39.73 -15.03 12.12
CA MET A 187 40.62 -14.88 10.96
C MET A 187 40.12 -15.59 9.70
N GLY A 188 39.11 -16.46 9.84
CA GLY A 188 38.58 -17.28 8.74
C GLY A 188 39.33 -18.62 8.56
N GLU A 189 40.33 -18.92 9.39
CA GLU A 189 41.07 -20.19 9.37
C GLU A 189 40.34 -21.29 10.17
N VAL A 190 39.11 -21.59 9.76
CA VAL A 190 38.24 -22.49 10.52
C VAL A 190 38.70 -23.96 10.44
N CYS A 191 39.39 -24.34 9.36
CA CYS A 191 39.99 -25.68 9.24
C CYS A 191 41.11 -25.92 10.27
N GLU A 192 41.98 -24.93 10.51
CA GLU A 192 43.02 -25.01 11.54
C GLU A 192 42.41 -24.95 12.94
N ALA A 193 41.35 -24.15 13.13
CA ALA A 193 40.60 -24.13 14.39
C ALA A 193 39.99 -25.51 14.71
N ARG A 194 39.47 -26.22 13.70
CA ARG A 194 38.94 -27.58 13.85
C ARG A 194 40.04 -28.60 14.19
N LYS A 195 41.17 -28.57 13.48
CA LYS A 195 42.32 -29.43 13.82
C LYS A 195 42.78 -29.21 15.25
N LEU A 196 42.81 -27.95 15.71
CA LEU A 196 43.17 -27.63 17.08
C LEU A 196 42.19 -28.22 18.09
N VAL A 197 40.88 -28.23 17.78
CA VAL A 197 39.85 -28.91 18.60
C VAL A 197 40.02 -30.44 18.60
N ASP A 198 40.37 -31.03 17.45
CA ASP A 198 40.68 -32.46 17.35
C ASP A 198 41.92 -32.85 18.19
N GLU A 199 42.93 -31.98 18.24
CA GLU A 199 44.13 -32.13 19.06
C GLU A 199 43.89 -31.92 20.57
N MET A 200 42.78 -31.31 21.00
CA MET A 200 42.51 -31.10 22.42
C MET A 200 42.42 -32.44 23.17
N ALA A 201 41.78 -33.43 22.56
CA ALA A 201 41.60 -34.76 23.12
C ALA A 201 42.92 -35.53 23.28
N SER A 202 43.84 -35.45 22.29
CA SER A 202 45.16 -36.09 22.37
C SER A 202 46.09 -35.41 23.38
N LYS A 203 45.83 -34.15 23.71
CA LYS A 203 46.53 -33.37 24.76
C LYS A 203 45.87 -33.49 26.15
N GLY A 204 44.85 -34.35 26.31
CA GLY A 204 44.19 -34.62 27.59
C GLY A 204 43.22 -33.52 28.05
N VAL A 205 42.80 -32.63 27.15
CA VAL A 205 41.91 -31.50 27.42
C VAL A 205 40.59 -31.73 26.68
N LYS A 206 39.48 -31.93 27.40
CA LYS A 206 38.18 -32.07 26.74
C LYS A 206 37.67 -30.71 26.24
N PRO A 207 37.22 -30.59 24.97
CA PRO A 207 36.53 -29.39 24.50
C PRO A 207 35.27 -29.10 25.34
N SER A 208 34.87 -27.83 25.40
CA SER A 208 33.59 -27.44 26.02
C SER A 208 32.50 -27.28 24.95
N ASP A 209 31.24 -27.31 25.38
CA ASP A 209 30.06 -26.92 24.59
C ASP A 209 30.25 -25.52 23.96
N TYR A 210 30.84 -24.57 24.70
CA TYR A 210 31.20 -23.25 24.19
C TYR A 210 32.23 -23.30 23.05
N THR A 211 33.23 -24.20 23.13
CA THR A 211 34.25 -24.41 22.09
C THR A 211 33.60 -24.92 20.80
N TYR A 212 32.67 -25.87 20.91
CA TYR A 212 31.91 -26.38 19.77
C TYR A 212 30.97 -25.33 19.16
N ASN A 213 30.28 -24.54 19.99
CA ASN A 213 29.42 -23.44 19.52
C ASN A 213 30.20 -22.36 18.75
N ILE A 214 31.45 -22.06 19.14
CA ILE A 214 32.33 -21.15 18.38
C ILE A 214 32.63 -21.71 16.98
N LEU A 215 32.99 -23.00 16.88
CA LEU A 215 33.24 -23.66 15.59
C LEU A 215 31.99 -23.70 14.73
N LEU A 216 30.84 -24.08 15.30
CA LEU A 216 29.56 -24.06 14.60
C LEU A 216 29.25 -22.66 14.07
N GLN A 217 29.43 -21.60 14.88
CA GLN A 217 29.21 -20.23 14.43
C GLN A 217 30.15 -19.82 13.29
N ALA A 218 31.40 -20.28 13.32
CA ALA A 218 32.41 -19.97 12.31
C ALA A 218 32.13 -20.70 10.99
N TYR A 219 31.88 -22.01 11.03
CA TYR A 219 31.48 -22.79 9.86
C TYR A 219 30.15 -22.31 9.29
N MET A 220 29.23 -21.85 10.15
CA MET A 220 27.98 -21.25 9.70
C MET A 220 28.18 -19.92 8.95
N LYS A 221 29.21 -19.13 9.29
CA LYS A 221 29.55 -17.92 8.53
C LYS A 221 30.18 -18.21 7.17
N ILE A 222 30.96 -19.30 7.07
CA ILE A 222 31.66 -19.69 5.84
C ILE A 222 30.75 -20.53 4.90
N GLN A 223 29.59 -20.96 5.39
CA GLN A 223 28.61 -21.76 4.65
C GLN A 223 29.10 -23.17 4.29
N ASP A 224 29.92 -23.78 5.17
CA ASP A 224 30.40 -25.16 4.99
C ASP A 224 29.54 -26.16 5.79
N PHE A 225 28.55 -26.73 5.10
CA PHE A 225 27.52 -27.59 5.68
C PHE A 225 28.02 -28.97 6.11
N VAL A 226 28.98 -29.52 5.37
CA VAL A 226 29.54 -30.84 5.68
C VAL A 226 30.31 -30.76 6.99
N ALA A 227 31.09 -29.69 7.17
CA ALA A 227 31.80 -29.44 8.41
C ALA A 227 30.87 -29.18 9.61
N VAL A 228 29.75 -28.45 9.43
CA VAL A 228 28.75 -28.26 10.50
C VAL A 228 28.21 -29.60 11.00
N MET A 229 27.81 -30.50 10.10
CA MET A 229 27.27 -31.81 10.47
C MET A 229 28.31 -32.72 11.12
N GLU A 230 29.57 -32.65 10.69
CA GLU A 230 30.66 -33.38 11.32
C GLU A 230 30.95 -32.88 12.75
N VAL A 231 30.88 -31.57 12.97
CA VAL A 231 31.04 -30.97 14.30
C VAL A 231 29.88 -31.37 15.22
N LEU A 232 28.65 -31.40 14.73
CA LEU A 232 27.48 -31.84 15.51
C LEU A 232 27.57 -33.32 15.93
N ARG A 233 27.90 -34.22 14.98
CA ARG A 233 28.12 -35.65 15.30
C ARG A 233 29.24 -35.84 16.31
N LYS A 234 30.27 -35.00 16.26
CA LYS A 234 31.38 -35.05 17.21
C LYS A 234 30.98 -34.54 18.58
N MET A 235 30.19 -33.47 18.66
CA MET A 235 29.64 -32.95 19.92
C MET A 235 28.79 -34.01 20.64
N GLU A 236 27.91 -34.71 19.90
CA GLU A 236 27.12 -35.83 20.44
C GLU A 236 28.00 -37.00 20.90
N LYS A 237 29.01 -37.40 20.10
CA LYS A 237 29.95 -38.48 20.44
C LYS A 237 30.77 -38.17 21.70
N ASP A 238 31.10 -36.91 21.93
CA ASP A 238 31.82 -36.45 23.12
C ASP A 238 30.92 -36.32 24.36
N GLY A 239 29.62 -36.61 24.23
CA GLY A 239 28.65 -36.63 25.32
C GLY A 239 28.02 -35.28 25.63
N PHE A 240 28.00 -34.35 24.67
CA PHE A 240 27.34 -33.05 24.81
C PHE A 240 26.02 -33.05 24.05
N ASP A 241 24.92 -32.96 24.79
CA ASP A 241 23.60 -32.73 24.20
C ASP A 241 23.46 -31.29 23.68
N LEU A 242 22.67 -31.12 22.62
CA LEU A 242 22.31 -29.80 22.12
C LEU A 242 21.50 -29.04 23.18
N ASN A 243 22.03 -27.89 23.60
CA ASN A 243 21.35 -26.97 24.50
C ASN A 243 20.60 -25.87 23.74
N MET A 244 19.79 -25.08 24.44
CA MET A 244 19.00 -23.99 23.85
C MET A 244 19.84 -23.00 23.04
N THR A 245 21.08 -22.72 23.47
CA THR A 245 22.00 -21.82 22.76
C THR A 245 22.47 -22.45 21.44
N SER A 246 22.78 -23.75 21.45
CA SER A 246 23.12 -24.51 20.25
C SER A 246 21.95 -24.56 19.28
N TYR A 247 20.72 -24.86 19.73
CA TYR A 247 19.53 -24.85 18.86
C TYR A 247 19.26 -23.46 18.26
N THR A 248 19.38 -22.39 19.06
CA THR A 248 19.19 -21.01 18.56
C THR A 248 20.24 -20.65 17.49
N LEU A 249 21.50 -21.05 17.70
CA LEU A 249 22.59 -20.82 16.76
C LEU A 249 22.36 -21.61 15.46
N LEU A 250 21.95 -22.87 15.58
CA LEU A 250 21.71 -23.76 14.45
C LEU A 250 20.55 -23.25 13.60
N ILE A 251 19.40 -22.96 14.21
CA ILE A 251 18.23 -22.43 13.53
C ILE A 251 18.59 -21.12 12.82
N LYS A 252 19.31 -20.20 13.48
CA LYS A 252 19.74 -18.94 12.86
C LYS A 252 20.68 -19.17 11.68
N GLY A 253 21.56 -20.17 11.75
CA GLY A 253 22.44 -20.59 10.67
C GLY A 253 21.68 -21.16 9.49
N TYR A 254 20.91 -22.24 9.69
CA TYR A 254 20.08 -22.86 8.64
C TYR A 254 19.08 -21.87 7.99
N SER A 255 18.56 -20.94 8.79
CA SER A 255 17.75 -19.81 8.31
C SER A 255 18.50 -18.87 7.37
N THR A 256 19.79 -18.60 7.61
CA THR A 256 20.60 -17.79 6.68
C THR A 256 20.97 -18.55 5.40
N PHE A 257 20.88 -19.88 5.42
CA PHE A 257 21.30 -20.74 4.32
C PHE A 257 20.22 -21.03 3.28
N GLY A 258 18.94 -20.91 3.63
CA GLY A 258 17.88 -21.34 2.71
C GLY A 258 17.25 -22.69 3.06
N ASP A 259 17.79 -23.42 4.05
CA ASP A 259 17.42 -24.81 4.30
C ASP A 259 16.26 -24.91 5.31
N LEU A 260 15.04 -24.92 4.77
CA LEU A 260 13.81 -25.03 5.54
C LEU A 260 13.65 -26.41 6.22
N VAL A 261 14.19 -27.46 5.61
CA VAL A 261 13.97 -28.85 6.05
C VAL A 261 14.68 -29.11 7.37
N GLU A 262 15.93 -28.68 7.48
CA GLU A 262 16.68 -28.82 8.73
C GLU A 262 16.16 -27.88 9.84
N VAL A 263 15.65 -26.69 9.50
CA VAL A 263 14.97 -25.82 10.48
C VAL A 263 13.73 -26.51 11.06
N GLU A 264 12.92 -27.16 10.22
CA GLU A 264 11.74 -27.91 10.65
C GLU A 264 12.08 -29.15 11.46
N ARG A 265 13.13 -29.87 11.06
CA ARG A 265 13.63 -31.03 11.81
C ARG A 265 14.11 -30.64 13.21
N LEU A 266 14.91 -29.58 13.31
CA LEU A 266 15.39 -29.06 14.60
C LEU A 266 14.24 -28.60 15.49
N PHE A 267 13.20 -27.99 14.92
CA PHE A 267 12.02 -27.60 15.69
C PHE A 267 11.28 -28.81 16.25
N LYS A 268 11.05 -29.84 15.43
CA LYS A 268 10.39 -31.09 15.87
C LYS A 268 11.20 -31.80 16.96
N GLU A 269 12.53 -31.79 16.86
CA GLU A 269 13.41 -32.38 17.87
C GLU A 269 13.32 -31.63 19.22
N ILE A 270 13.15 -30.30 19.20
CA ILE A 270 12.94 -29.48 20.41
C ILE A 270 11.61 -29.84 21.09
N GLU A 271 10.54 -30.04 20.30
CA GLU A 271 9.23 -30.48 20.80
C GLU A 271 9.28 -31.91 21.38
N GLU A 272 9.92 -32.84 20.68
CA GLU A 272 10.08 -34.24 21.11
C GLU A 272 10.91 -34.37 22.41
N LYS A 273 11.89 -33.48 22.61
CA LYS A 273 12.68 -33.40 23.85
C LYS A 273 11.99 -32.64 24.99
N GLY A 274 10.81 -32.06 24.75
CA GLY A 274 10.05 -31.31 25.76
C GLY A 274 10.75 -30.05 26.26
N ILE A 275 11.61 -29.43 25.45
CA ILE A 275 12.35 -28.23 25.84
C ILE A 275 11.44 -27.01 25.62
N GLU A 276 11.10 -26.28 26.68
CA GLU A 276 10.27 -25.08 26.57
C GLU A 276 10.99 -23.97 25.76
N PRO A 277 10.41 -23.53 24.62
CA PRO A 277 10.99 -22.46 23.81
C PRO A 277 11.00 -21.14 24.57
N ASN A 278 12.12 -20.42 24.51
CA ASN A 278 12.20 -19.05 24.99
C ASN A 278 11.94 -18.05 23.84
N VAL A 279 11.71 -16.78 24.21
CA VAL A 279 11.48 -15.68 23.24
C VAL A 279 12.52 -15.68 22.12
N HIS A 280 13.82 -15.80 22.45
CA HIS A 280 14.90 -15.76 21.45
C HIS A 280 14.89 -16.91 20.44
N LEU A 281 14.52 -18.12 20.87
CA LEU A 281 14.37 -19.27 19.97
C LEU A 281 13.18 -19.03 19.02
N CYS A 282 12.03 -18.62 19.56
CA CYS A 282 10.84 -18.27 18.76
C CYS A 282 11.13 -17.14 17.77
N THR A 283 11.78 -16.06 18.19
CA THR A 283 12.20 -14.96 17.29
C THR A 283 13.15 -15.45 16.20
N SER A 284 14.09 -16.35 16.52
CA SER A 284 15.04 -16.89 15.54
C SER A 284 14.35 -17.78 14.51
N MET A 285 13.34 -18.56 14.92
CA MET A 285 12.51 -19.38 14.02
C MET A 285 11.62 -18.50 13.15
N ILE A 286 10.92 -17.53 13.73
CA ILE A 286 10.10 -16.55 12.99
C ILE A 286 10.96 -15.80 11.96
N SER A 287 12.14 -15.31 12.36
CA SER A 287 13.10 -14.69 11.46
C SER A 287 13.57 -15.63 10.34
N GLY A 288 13.73 -16.91 10.66
CA GLY A 288 14.04 -17.96 9.71
C GLY A 288 12.97 -18.16 8.65
N TYR A 289 11.77 -18.51 9.09
CA TYR A 289 10.62 -18.70 8.20
C TYR A 289 10.32 -17.45 7.37
N SER A 290 10.42 -16.25 7.97
CA SER A 290 10.29 -14.96 7.26
C SER A 290 11.37 -14.73 6.20
N LYS A 291 12.63 -15.10 6.46
CA LYS A 291 13.72 -14.96 5.47
C LYS A 291 13.56 -15.92 4.29
N LEU A 292 13.03 -17.10 4.55
CA LEU A 292 12.78 -18.16 3.57
C LEU A 292 11.48 -17.95 2.79
N GLY A 293 10.70 -16.91 3.09
CA GLY A 293 9.47 -16.55 2.40
C GLY A 293 8.24 -17.36 2.83
N ASN A 294 8.35 -18.22 3.85
CA ASN A 294 7.22 -18.97 4.41
C ASN A 294 6.56 -18.19 5.56
N VAL A 295 5.87 -17.10 5.19
CA VAL A 295 5.27 -16.17 6.14
C VAL A 295 4.12 -16.78 6.94
N MET A 296 3.36 -17.72 6.37
CA MET A 296 2.24 -18.35 7.07
C MET A 296 2.72 -19.17 8.28
N LYS A 297 3.84 -19.89 8.12
CA LYS A 297 4.45 -20.65 9.22
C LYS A 297 5.14 -19.74 10.23
N ALA A 298 5.75 -18.64 9.77
CA ALA A 298 6.26 -17.60 10.67
C ALA A 298 5.14 -16.99 11.53
N PHE A 299 3.97 -16.72 10.94
CA PHE A 299 2.81 -16.19 11.63
C PHE A 299 2.17 -17.20 12.59
N SER A 300 2.07 -18.47 12.22
CA SER A 300 1.56 -19.51 13.13
C SER A 300 2.44 -19.64 14.38
N MET A 301 3.76 -19.58 14.22
CA MET A 301 4.68 -19.61 15.36
C MET A 301 4.61 -18.35 16.22
N PHE A 302 4.29 -17.21 15.63
CA PHE A 302 4.04 -15.98 16.37
C PHE A 302 2.76 -16.11 17.23
N VAL A 303 1.68 -16.67 16.68
CA VAL A 303 0.45 -16.94 17.42
C VAL A 303 0.71 -17.93 18.56
N GLU A 304 1.42 -19.01 18.29
CA GLU A 304 1.78 -20.02 19.30
C GLU A 304 2.64 -19.43 20.43
N MET A 305 3.58 -18.54 20.10
CA MET A 305 4.38 -17.81 21.09
C MET A 305 3.49 -16.97 22.02
N VAL A 306 2.49 -16.28 21.47
CA VAL A 306 1.55 -15.46 22.25
C VAL A 306 0.61 -16.33 23.10
N GLU A 307 0.11 -17.45 22.57
CA GLU A 307 -0.74 -18.41 23.29
C GLU A 307 -0.01 -19.05 24.48
N ARG A 308 1.30 -19.28 24.36
CA ARG A 308 2.17 -19.75 25.45
C ARG A 308 2.49 -18.65 26.49
N GLY A 309 1.98 -17.43 26.32
CA GLY A 309 2.18 -16.31 27.24
C GLY A 309 3.55 -15.62 27.12
N LEU A 310 4.31 -15.88 26.06
CA LEU A 310 5.58 -15.20 25.79
C LEU A 310 5.30 -13.83 25.15
N ILE A 311 5.90 -12.77 25.69
CA ILE A 311 5.72 -11.40 25.20
C ILE A 311 6.62 -11.18 23.98
N PRO A 312 6.06 -10.90 22.78
CA PRO A 312 6.87 -10.60 21.60
C PRO A 312 7.55 -9.26 21.74
N ASP A 313 8.83 -9.21 21.38
CA ASP A 313 9.64 -8.00 21.35
C ASP A 313 9.62 -7.33 19.96
N GLY A 314 10.19 -6.12 19.85
CA GLY A 314 10.28 -5.40 18.58
C GLY A 314 11.04 -6.17 17.49
N HIS A 315 12.00 -7.02 17.87
CA HIS A 315 12.71 -7.90 16.92
C HIS A 315 11.80 -8.98 16.33
N THR A 316 10.88 -9.51 17.13
CA THR A 316 9.89 -10.50 16.70
C THR A 316 8.90 -9.90 15.71
N TYR A 317 8.32 -8.74 16.03
CA TYR A 317 7.45 -8.00 15.10
C TYR A 317 8.20 -7.59 13.82
N GLY A 318 9.42 -7.05 13.94
CA GLY A 318 10.22 -6.66 12.78
C GLY A 318 10.62 -7.83 11.87
N ALA A 319 10.90 -9.01 12.44
CA ALA A 319 11.17 -10.23 11.68
C ALA A 319 9.94 -10.69 10.88
N LEU A 320 8.76 -10.61 11.48
CA LEU A 320 7.49 -11.00 10.87
C LEU A 320 7.09 -10.00 9.77
N ILE A 321 7.16 -8.69 10.07
CA ILE A 321 6.93 -7.60 9.11
C ILE A 321 7.83 -7.75 7.88
N ASN A 322 9.13 -7.98 8.06
CA ASN A 322 10.06 -8.24 6.95
C ASN A 322 9.63 -9.45 6.11
N GLY A 323 9.13 -10.51 6.75
CA GLY A 323 8.54 -11.66 6.08
C GLY A 323 7.37 -11.27 5.19
N PHE A 324 6.36 -10.60 5.74
CA PHE A 324 5.17 -10.13 5.01
C PHE A 324 5.54 -9.20 3.85
N CYS A 325 6.48 -8.25 4.07
CA CYS A 325 6.98 -7.35 3.02
C CYS A 325 7.65 -8.13 1.87
N LYS A 326 8.47 -9.15 2.16
CA LYS A 326 9.11 -9.99 1.14
C LYS A 326 8.12 -10.85 0.37
N ALA A 327 7.07 -11.34 1.03
CA ALA A 327 6.02 -12.17 0.43
C ALA A 327 5.02 -11.38 -0.42
N GLY A 328 5.10 -10.05 -0.44
CA GLY A 328 4.16 -9.23 -1.20
C GLY A 328 2.89 -8.85 -0.44
N LEU A 329 2.78 -9.19 0.85
CA LEU A 329 1.54 -9.10 1.63
C LEU A 329 1.54 -7.86 2.55
N MET A 330 1.42 -6.65 1.99
CA MET A 330 1.56 -5.41 2.77
C MET A 330 0.47 -5.21 3.82
N GLN A 331 -0.78 -5.61 3.56
CA GLN A 331 -1.89 -5.50 4.52
C GLN A 331 -1.60 -6.25 5.82
N GLY A 332 -0.97 -7.44 5.74
CA GLY A 332 -0.57 -8.19 6.92
C GLY A 332 0.53 -7.50 7.72
N ALA A 333 1.46 -6.82 7.03
CA ALA A 333 2.53 -6.04 7.67
C ALA A 333 1.98 -4.78 8.36
N GLU A 334 1.01 -4.09 7.77
CA GLU A 334 0.31 -2.93 8.37
C GLU A 334 -0.44 -3.30 9.65
N VAL A 335 -1.16 -4.43 9.64
CA VAL A 335 -1.89 -4.91 10.83
C VAL A 335 -0.92 -5.17 11.99
N LEU A 336 0.23 -5.78 11.71
CA LEU A 336 1.26 -6.04 12.72
C LEU A 336 1.90 -4.74 13.25
N LEU A 337 2.09 -3.73 12.39
CA LEU A 337 2.58 -2.42 12.79
C LEU A 337 1.57 -1.72 13.73
N ASN A 338 0.30 -1.74 13.39
CA ASN A 338 -0.78 -1.16 14.20
C ASN A 338 -0.95 -1.89 15.54
N GLU A 339 -0.82 -3.21 15.54
CA GLU A 339 -0.83 -4.01 16.77
C GLU A 339 0.35 -3.65 17.68
N MET A 340 1.53 -3.44 17.10
CA MET A 340 2.73 -3.01 17.82
C MET A 340 2.55 -1.61 18.45
N GLN A 341 1.92 -0.67 17.75
CA GLN A 341 1.53 0.65 18.29
C GLN A 341 0.50 0.52 19.41
N GLY A 342 -0.53 -0.31 19.23
CA GLY A 342 -1.57 -0.57 20.24
C GLY A 342 -1.01 -1.16 21.55
N LYS A 343 0.06 -1.96 21.47
CA LYS A 343 0.78 -2.53 22.62
C LYS A 343 1.86 -1.61 23.20
N ARG A 344 2.03 -0.38 22.69
CA ARG A 344 3.06 0.59 23.10
C ARG A 344 4.50 0.06 23.02
N ILE A 345 4.77 -0.84 22.07
CA ILE A 345 6.13 -1.29 21.79
C ILE A 345 6.76 -0.24 20.87
N SER A 346 7.94 0.29 21.21
CA SER A 346 8.55 1.37 20.42
C SER A 346 8.90 0.87 19.02
N ILE A 347 8.32 1.52 18.00
CA ILE A 347 8.74 1.29 16.62
C ILE A 347 10.11 1.92 16.44
N ASP A 348 11.06 1.14 15.95
CA ASP A 348 12.39 1.65 15.62
C ASP A 348 12.48 2.03 14.14
N ARG A 349 13.56 2.74 13.80
CA ARG A 349 13.84 3.16 12.41
C ARG A 349 13.97 1.98 11.45
N VAL A 350 14.36 0.81 11.95
CA VAL A 350 14.61 -0.40 11.15
C VAL A 350 13.29 -0.98 10.63
N ILE A 351 12.24 -0.96 11.43
CA ILE A 351 10.90 -1.39 11.03
C ILE A 351 10.31 -0.46 9.96
N PHE A 352 10.42 0.87 10.15
CA PHE A 352 10.02 1.84 9.11
C PHE A 352 10.77 1.62 7.80
N ASN A 353 12.11 1.48 7.86
CA ASN A 353 12.92 1.19 6.68
C ASN A 353 12.52 -0.12 5.97
N THR A 354 12.19 -1.15 6.75
CA THR A 354 11.74 -2.44 6.21
C THR A 354 10.39 -2.34 5.50
N MET A 355 9.44 -1.61 6.08
CA MET A 355 8.13 -1.35 5.47
C MET A 355 8.27 -0.52 4.18
N MET A 356 9.07 0.55 4.21
CA MET A 356 9.36 1.38 3.03
C MET A 356 9.98 0.55 1.90
N ASP A 357 10.95 -0.33 2.20
CA ASP A 357 11.55 -1.24 1.20
C ASP A 357 10.52 -2.24 0.65
N GLY A 358 9.60 -2.72 1.50
CA GLY A 358 8.46 -3.55 1.09
C GLY A 358 7.57 -2.87 0.04
N TYR A 359 7.10 -1.66 0.34
CA TYR A 359 6.27 -0.86 -0.58
C TYR A 359 7.01 -0.50 -1.87
N CYS A 360 8.28 -0.07 -1.77
CA CYS A 360 9.11 0.24 -2.94
C CYS A 360 9.32 -0.99 -3.85
N LYS A 361 9.45 -2.20 -3.29
CA LYS A 361 9.57 -3.44 -4.08
C LYS A 361 8.29 -3.81 -4.83
N GLN A 362 7.13 -3.41 -4.32
CA GLN A 362 5.83 -3.62 -4.98
C GLN A 362 5.47 -2.51 -5.98
N GLY A 363 6.29 -1.46 -6.06
CA GLY A 363 6.06 -0.31 -6.93
C GLY A 363 5.08 0.72 -6.36
N ASN A 364 4.72 0.62 -5.08
CA ASN A 364 3.85 1.60 -4.40
C ASN A 364 4.71 2.61 -3.62
N VAL A 365 5.35 3.55 -4.32
CA VAL A 365 6.28 4.48 -3.68
C VAL A 365 5.57 5.58 -2.88
N ASP A 366 4.35 5.94 -3.25
CA ASP A 366 3.56 6.97 -2.55
C ASP A 366 3.35 6.60 -1.08
N GLU A 367 3.05 5.33 -0.80
CA GLU A 367 2.87 4.85 0.58
C GLU A 367 4.21 4.78 1.34
N ALA A 368 5.33 4.54 0.66
CA ALA A 368 6.66 4.62 1.27
C ALA A 368 7.01 6.07 1.67
N LEU A 369 6.67 7.06 0.86
CA LEU A 369 6.82 8.49 1.18
C LEU A 369 5.91 8.92 2.34
N ARG A 370 4.70 8.34 2.40
CA ARG A 370 3.76 8.54 3.51
C ARG A 370 4.32 8.00 4.82
N LEU A 371 4.90 6.80 4.81
CA LEU A 371 5.57 6.22 5.98
C LEU A 371 6.77 7.04 6.44
N GLN A 372 7.53 7.63 5.52
CA GLN A 372 8.60 8.57 5.88
C GLN A 372 8.05 9.80 6.63
N THR A 373 6.90 10.32 6.20
CA THR A 373 6.25 11.47 6.86
C THR A 373 5.73 11.09 8.25
N ILE A 374 5.18 9.88 8.40
CA ILE A 374 4.73 9.34 9.70
C ILE A 374 5.92 9.17 10.64
N MET A 375 7.03 8.61 10.14
CA MET A 375 8.28 8.44 10.90
C MET A 375 8.79 9.79 11.46
N GLU A 376 8.72 10.86 10.65
CA GLU A 376 9.07 12.22 11.08
C GLU A 376 8.10 12.79 12.12
N GLY A 377 6.79 12.53 11.96
CA GLY A 377 5.75 12.92 12.92
C GLY A 377 5.88 12.23 14.28
N GLU A 378 6.39 10.99 14.32
CA GLU A 378 6.69 10.25 15.55
C GLU A 378 8.02 10.66 16.21
N GLY A 379 8.75 11.65 15.65
CA GLY A 379 10.00 12.16 16.19
C GLY A 379 11.25 11.35 15.81
N HIS A 380 11.13 10.44 14.84
CA HIS A 380 12.26 9.70 14.29
C HIS A 380 12.76 10.38 13.00
N GLN A 381 13.98 10.92 13.02
CA GLN A 381 14.58 11.44 11.79
C GLN A 381 14.98 10.32 10.82
N PRO A 382 14.60 10.40 9.53
CA PRO A 382 15.03 9.47 8.50
C PRO A 382 16.56 9.48 8.37
N ASP A 383 17.14 8.29 8.24
CA ASP A 383 18.57 8.13 7.99
C ASP A 383 18.86 8.04 6.49
N ALA A 384 20.15 8.06 6.11
CA ALA A 384 20.55 7.94 4.71
C ALA A 384 19.97 6.68 4.04
N ASN A 385 19.74 5.60 4.81
CA ASN A 385 19.16 4.36 4.32
C ASN A 385 17.69 4.52 3.91
N ALA A 386 16.88 5.26 4.68
CA ALA A 386 15.49 5.57 4.32
C ALA A 386 15.39 6.27 2.96
N TYR A 387 16.19 7.33 2.75
CA TYR A 387 16.26 8.05 1.47
C TYR A 387 16.77 7.16 0.34
N ASN A 388 17.78 6.34 0.59
CA ASN A 388 18.32 5.40 -0.39
C ASN A 388 17.29 4.35 -0.83
N ILE A 389 16.47 3.82 0.09
CA ILE A 389 15.40 2.86 -0.21
C ILE A 389 14.38 3.46 -1.18
N ILE A 390 13.88 4.66 -0.86
CA ILE A 390 12.88 5.35 -1.69
C ILE A 390 13.46 5.72 -3.06
N ALA A 391 14.67 6.28 -3.09
CA ALA A 391 15.36 6.61 -4.34
C ALA A 391 15.61 5.36 -5.20
N THR A 392 15.95 4.22 -4.58
CA THR A 392 16.13 2.95 -5.30
C THR A 392 14.80 2.41 -5.84
N GLY A 393 13.70 2.60 -5.11
CA GLY A 393 12.33 2.29 -5.54
C GLY A 393 11.89 3.11 -6.75
N LEU A 394 11.98 4.44 -6.66
CA LEU A 394 11.68 5.38 -7.76
C LEU A 394 12.51 5.09 -9.01
N ARG A 395 13.80 4.78 -8.83
CA ARG A 395 14.70 4.37 -9.91
C ARG A 395 14.26 3.08 -10.61
N LYS A 396 13.65 2.11 -9.90
CA LYS A 396 13.12 0.88 -10.53
C LYS A 396 11.87 1.17 -11.37
N LEU A 397 11.10 2.19 -11.02
CA LEU A 397 9.93 2.67 -11.76
C LEU A 397 10.29 3.65 -12.88
N GLU A 398 11.58 3.89 -13.12
CA GLU A 398 12.12 4.85 -14.11
C GLU A 398 11.74 6.32 -13.84
N LEU A 399 11.30 6.64 -12.62
CA LEU A 399 11.02 8.00 -12.14
C LEU A 399 12.31 8.65 -11.61
N TYR A 400 13.25 8.86 -12.52
CA TYR A 400 14.62 9.27 -12.19
C TYR A 400 14.73 10.67 -11.57
N ASP A 401 13.89 11.61 -12.02
CA ASP A 401 13.92 12.99 -11.52
C ASP A 401 13.39 13.08 -10.09
N GLU A 402 12.34 12.33 -9.76
CA GLU A 402 11.82 12.21 -8.40
C GLU A 402 12.83 11.52 -7.48
N ALA A 403 13.50 10.45 -7.95
CA ALA A 403 14.55 9.78 -7.19
C ALA A 403 15.72 10.73 -6.86
N LYS A 404 16.07 11.62 -7.80
CA LYS A 404 17.07 12.66 -7.60
C LYS A 404 16.60 13.69 -6.57
N MET A 405 15.35 14.17 -6.66
CA MET A 405 14.80 15.12 -5.69
C MET A 405 14.81 14.57 -4.27
N VAL A 406 14.48 13.28 -4.08
CA VAL A 406 14.54 12.61 -2.78
C VAL A 406 15.97 12.61 -2.22
N LEU A 407 16.97 12.26 -3.03
CA LEU A 407 18.38 12.28 -2.60
C LEU A 407 18.92 13.69 -2.33
N LEU A 408 18.45 14.72 -3.06
CA LEU A 408 18.81 16.11 -2.79
C LEU A 408 18.16 16.63 -1.50
N SER A 409 16.89 16.29 -1.27
CA SER A 409 16.15 16.69 -0.06
C SER A 409 16.78 16.16 1.24
N MET A 410 17.53 15.05 1.16
CA MET A 410 18.29 14.51 2.28
C MET A 410 19.35 15.50 2.78
N VAL A 411 20.02 16.22 1.86
CA VAL A 411 21.05 17.23 2.18
C VAL A 411 20.41 18.46 2.82
N ASP A 412 19.29 18.92 2.26
CA ASP A 412 18.54 20.07 2.78
C ASP A 412 18.01 19.83 4.20
N ARG A 413 17.69 18.57 4.52
CA ARG A 413 17.25 18.12 5.85
C ARG A 413 18.40 17.79 6.81
N GLY A 414 19.65 18.03 6.42
CA GLY A 414 20.82 17.88 7.29
C GLY A 414 21.34 16.45 7.43
N VAL A 415 20.89 15.52 6.59
CA VAL A 415 21.36 14.12 6.59
C VAL A 415 22.51 13.98 5.59
N ALA A 416 23.68 13.56 6.06
CA ALA A 416 24.88 13.43 5.23
C ALA A 416 24.75 12.23 4.25
N PRO A 417 24.97 12.42 2.94
CA PRO A 417 24.99 11.31 1.99
C PRO A 417 26.11 10.33 2.28
N ASP A 418 25.81 9.04 2.10
CA ASP A 418 26.79 7.97 2.21
C ASP A 418 27.24 7.47 0.82
N THR A 419 28.15 6.50 0.80
CA THR A 419 28.63 5.89 -0.44
C THR A 419 27.50 5.28 -1.27
N VAL A 420 26.42 4.79 -0.64
CA VAL A 420 25.28 4.17 -1.32
C VAL A 420 24.38 5.24 -1.97
N SER A 421 24.20 6.39 -1.31
CA SER A 421 23.50 7.55 -1.85
C SER A 421 24.16 8.06 -3.12
N TYR A 422 25.49 8.25 -3.10
CA TYR A 422 26.25 8.66 -4.29
C TYR A 422 26.27 7.59 -5.37
N THR A 423 26.39 6.30 -5.01
CA THR A 423 26.34 5.21 -5.99
C THR A 423 24.98 5.12 -6.68
N THR A 424 23.89 5.36 -5.94
CA THR A 424 22.52 5.38 -6.49
C THR A 424 22.30 6.59 -7.38
N LEU A 425 22.78 7.77 -6.98
CA LEU A 425 22.76 8.99 -7.79
C LEU A 425 23.55 8.83 -9.10
N ILE A 426 24.73 8.21 -9.02
CA ILE A 426 25.56 7.88 -10.17
C ILE A 426 24.84 6.90 -11.10
N ASP A 427 24.19 5.85 -10.58
CA ASP A 427 23.38 4.91 -11.38
C ASP A 427 22.22 5.62 -12.10
N ILE A 428 21.51 6.52 -11.40
CA ILE A 428 20.43 7.34 -11.97
C ILE A 428 20.96 8.18 -13.13
N TYR A 429 22.06 8.92 -12.93
CA TYR A 429 22.68 9.72 -13.99
C TYR A 429 23.19 8.88 -15.16
N CYS A 430 23.76 7.70 -14.89
CA CYS A 430 24.20 6.77 -15.92
C CYS A 430 23.01 6.25 -16.76
N LYS A 431 21.86 5.97 -16.15
CA LYS A 431 20.65 5.52 -16.87
C LYS A 431 19.96 6.62 -17.66
N GLN A 432 19.96 7.86 -17.17
CA GLN A 432 19.47 9.04 -17.90
C GLN A 432 20.41 9.48 -19.04
N GLY A 433 21.61 8.91 -19.12
CA GLY A 433 22.61 9.28 -20.12
C GLY A 433 23.44 10.53 -19.76
N ASN A 434 23.31 11.06 -18.54
CA ASN A 434 23.96 12.28 -18.08
C ASN A 434 25.29 12.00 -17.35
N PHE A 435 26.30 11.55 -18.10
CA PHE A 435 27.59 11.12 -17.55
C PHE A 435 28.49 12.22 -17.01
N VAL A 436 28.25 13.47 -17.44
CA VAL A 436 28.98 14.63 -16.92
C VAL A 436 28.63 14.82 -15.45
N GLU A 437 27.33 14.75 -15.13
CA GLU A 437 26.85 14.80 -13.76
C GLU A 437 27.20 13.53 -12.98
N ALA A 438 27.19 12.33 -13.60
CA ALA A 438 27.65 11.10 -12.95
C ALA A 438 29.13 11.18 -12.51
N LYS A 439 30.00 11.73 -13.36
CA LYS A 439 31.41 11.95 -13.03
C LYS A 439 31.59 13.07 -12.01
N ARG A 440 30.79 14.13 -12.09
CA ARG A 440 30.79 15.21 -11.09
C ARG A 440 30.39 14.69 -9.71
N ALA A 441 29.37 13.82 -9.64
CA ALA A 441 28.94 13.17 -8.40
C ALA A 441 30.03 12.25 -7.80
N LEU A 442 30.83 11.58 -8.63
CA LEU A 442 32.01 10.84 -8.16
C LEU A 442 33.07 11.76 -7.55
N ILE A 443 33.39 12.87 -8.22
CA ILE A 443 34.36 13.85 -7.73
C ILE A 443 33.86 14.48 -6.42
N GLU A 444 32.58 14.81 -6.34
CA GLU A 444 31.95 15.35 -5.13
C GLU A 444 31.99 14.35 -3.96
N MET A 445 31.79 13.07 -4.25
CA MET A 445 31.93 12.00 -3.25
C MET A 445 33.36 11.96 -2.69
N GLU A 446 34.37 12.04 -3.56
CA GLU A 446 35.79 12.05 -3.17
C GLU A 446 36.16 13.32 -2.39
N THR A 447 35.66 14.50 -2.78
CA THR A 447 35.94 15.76 -2.07
C THR A 447 35.30 15.81 -0.68
N LYS A 448 34.20 15.10 -0.46
CA LYS A 448 33.58 14.91 0.86
C LYS A 448 34.24 13.83 1.72
N GLY A 449 35.35 13.23 1.26
CA GLY A 449 36.12 12.24 2.01
C GLY A 449 35.53 10.83 2.01
N LEU A 450 34.51 10.57 1.18
CA LEU A 450 33.94 9.25 1.01
C LEU A 450 34.74 8.49 -0.06
N LYS A 451 35.27 7.32 0.28
CA LYS A 451 36.02 6.51 -0.68
C LYS A 451 35.07 5.75 -1.61
N PRO A 452 35.17 5.93 -2.95
CA PRO A 452 34.43 5.11 -3.90
C PRO A 452 34.77 3.64 -3.70
N ASN A 453 33.74 2.79 -3.73
CA ASN A 453 33.93 1.35 -3.58
C ASN A 453 33.87 0.65 -4.95
N THR A 454 34.11 -0.65 -4.96
CA THR A 454 34.07 -1.46 -6.18
C THR A 454 32.72 -1.35 -6.91
N ALA A 455 31.61 -1.21 -6.19
CA ALA A 455 30.28 -1.06 -6.80
C ALA A 455 30.13 0.30 -7.51
N THR A 456 30.62 1.39 -6.92
CA THR A 456 30.60 2.73 -7.52
C THR A 456 31.33 2.77 -8.87
N TYR A 457 32.55 2.25 -8.93
CA TYR A 457 33.31 2.17 -10.19
C TYR A 457 32.69 1.20 -11.20
N THR A 458 32.14 0.06 -10.73
CA THR A 458 31.48 -0.91 -11.62
C THR A 458 30.22 -0.32 -12.27
N THR A 459 29.40 0.41 -11.51
CA THR A 459 28.21 1.12 -12.04
C THR A 459 28.58 2.13 -13.11
N LEU A 460 29.66 2.91 -12.91
CA LEU A 460 30.18 3.83 -13.93
C LEU A 460 30.68 3.11 -15.18
N VAL A 461 31.49 2.07 -15.00
CA VAL A 461 32.04 1.28 -16.12
C VAL A 461 30.90 0.63 -16.92
N ASP A 462 29.92 0.02 -16.25
CA ASP A 462 28.74 -0.59 -16.90
C ASP A 462 27.89 0.48 -17.63
N GLY A 463 27.68 1.64 -17.02
CA GLY A 463 26.97 2.78 -17.62
C GLY A 463 27.65 3.28 -18.91
N TYR A 464 28.97 3.47 -18.89
CA TYR A 464 29.75 3.86 -20.07
C TYR A 464 29.79 2.75 -21.14
N CYS A 465 29.85 1.48 -20.73
CA CYS A 465 29.84 0.34 -21.64
C CYS A 465 28.49 0.16 -22.36
N LYS A 466 27.36 0.36 -21.68
CA LYS A 466 26.01 0.22 -22.27
C LYS A 466 25.71 1.21 -23.40
N LEU A 467 26.40 2.35 -23.45
CA LEU A 467 26.25 3.37 -24.48
C LEU A 467 27.42 3.41 -25.48
N GLY A 468 28.36 2.46 -25.40
CA GLY A 468 29.49 2.37 -26.32
C GLY A 468 30.60 3.39 -26.08
N LYS A 469 30.68 4.04 -24.91
CA LYS A 469 31.80 4.96 -24.58
C LYS A 469 32.95 4.20 -23.91
N ILE A 470 33.50 3.21 -24.62
CA ILE A 470 34.47 2.25 -24.06
C ILE A 470 35.81 2.89 -23.68
N VAL A 471 36.22 3.96 -24.36
CA VAL A 471 37.44 4.72 -24.01
C VAL A 471 37.33 5.35 -22.62
N ASP A 472 36.16 5.88 -22.29
CA ASP A 472 35.90 6.45 -20.97
C ASP A 472 35.75 5.37 -19.90
N ALA A 473 35.12 4.24 -20.23
CA ALA A 473 35.06 3.06 -19.36
C ALA A 473 36.47 2.54 -18.99
N LYS A 474 37.38 2.43 -19.98
CA LYS A 474 38.79 2.05 -19.76
C LYS A 474 39.54 3.08 -18.91
N ARG A 475 39.23 4.37 -19.07
CA ARG A 475 39.85 5.44 -18.27
C ARG A 475 39.45 5.34 -16.81
N ILE A 476 38.16 5.13 -16.52
CA ILE A 476 37.65 4.93 -15.16
C ILE A 476 38.25 3.66 -14.53
N LEU A 477 38.44 2.60 -15.31
CA LEU A 477 39.06 1.36 -14.83
C LEU A 477 40.55 1.56 -14.48
N ARG A 478 41.29 2.36 -15.24
CA ARG A 478 42.67 2.76 -14.87
C ARG A 478 42.69 3.60 -13.60
N VAL A 479 41.74 4.53 -13.43
CA VAL A 479 41.61 5.33 -12.20
C VAL A 479 41.34 4.45 -10.98
N MET A 480 40.49 3.43 -11.13
CA MET A 480 40.23 2.44 -10.08
C MET A 480 41.51 1.66 -9.69
N GLU A 481 42.36 1.31 -10.66
CA GLU A 481 43.65 0.64 -10.43
C GLU A 481 44.68 1.56 -9.75
N THR A 482 44.74 2.85 -10.11
CA THR A 482 45.66 3.82 -9.50
C THR A 482 45.29 4.19 -8.07
N GLU A 483 44.00 4.17 -7.73
CA GLU A 483 43.48 4.42 -6.37
C GLU A 483 43.59 3.20 -5.44
N GLY A 484 44.19 2.09 -5.90
CA GLY A 484 44.43 0.89 -5.09
C GLY A 484 43.18 0.07 -4.76
N VAL A 485 42.03 0.39 -5.38
CA VAL A 485 40.79 -0.39 -5.23
C VAL A 485 40.89 -1.62 -6.12
N LYS A 486 41.26 -2.76 -5.54
CA LYS A 486 41.30 -4.03 -6.27
C LYS A 486 39.91 -4.32 -6.87
N PRO A 487 39.79 -4.58 -8.18
CA PRO A 487 38.56 -5.07 -8.76
C PRO A 487 38.19 -6.38 -8.06
N ASN A 488 37.04 -6.44 -7.39
CA ASN A 488 36.50 -7.73 -6.99
C ASN A 488 36.14 -8.46 -8.29
N THR A 489 37.03 -9.38 -8.66
CA THR A 489 37.02 -10.15 -9.90
C THR A 489 37.32 -9.31 -11.15
N THR A 490 38.53 -9.49 -11.69
CA THR A 490 38.93 -9.14 -13.07
C THR A 490 37.95 -9.65 -14.13
N THR A 491 37.03 -10.55 -13.77
CA THR A 491 35.97 -11.09 -14.61
C THR A 491 34.83 -10.11 -14.90
N ASN A 492 34.33 -9.33 -13.93
CA ASN A 492 33.11 -8.53 -14.15
C ASN A 492 33.38 -7.26 -14.98
N SER A 493 34.49 -6.58 -14.71
CA SER A 493 34.90 -5.42 -15.48
C SER A 493 35.40 -5.80 -16.89
N ALA A 494 36.12 -6.92 -17.03
CA ALA A 494 36.49 -7.46 -18.34
C ALA A 494 35.28 -8.01 -19.10
N CYS A 495 34.30 -8.67 -18.44
CA CYS A 495 33.05 -9.07 -19.09
C CYS A 495 32.22 -7.87 -19.53
N ALA A 496 32.14 -6.79 -18.75
CA ALA A 496 31.47 -5.56 -19.15
C ALA A 496 32.17 -4.87 -20.33
N LEU A 497 33.51 -4.93 -20.40
CA LEU A 497 34.28 -4.46 -21.55
C LEU A 497 34.13 -5.38 -22.77
N THR A 498 34.17 -6.70 -22.61
CA THR A 498 33.93 -7.68 -23.69
C THR A 498 32.51 -7.54 -24.23
N ASP A 499 31.47 -7.45 -23.39
CA ASP A 499 30.08 -7.19 -23.82
C ASP A 499 29.93 -5.80 -24.45
N GLY A 500 30.62 -4.78 -23.92
CA GLY A 500 30.65 -3.42 -24.48
C GLY A 500 31.27 -3.37 -25.89
N TYR A 501 32.43 -3.98 -26.09
CA TYR A 501 33.06 -4.12 -27.41
C TYR A 501 32.21 -4.96 -28.37
N CYS A 502 31.59 -6.04 -27.87
CA CYS A 502 30.67 -6.85 -28.66
C CYS A 502 29.39 -6.10 -29.08
N LYS A 503 28.87 -5.17 -28.26
CA LYS A 503 27.73 -4.31 -28.60
C LYS A 503 28.07 -3.22 -29.62
N GLN A 504 29.31 -2.74 -29.65
CA GLN A 504 29.77 -1.72 -30.61
C GLN A 504 30.14 -2.25 -32.00
N GLY A 505 30.29 -3.55 -32.17
CA GLY A 505 30.75 -4.10 -33.45
C GLY A 505 32.27 -4.29 -33.56
N ASP A 506 33.03 -4.01 -32.49
CA ASP A 506 34.50 -4.00 -32.53
C ASP A 506 35.07 -5.29 -31.93
N PHE A 507 34.99 -6.36 -32.72
CA PHE A 507 35.25 -7.74 -32.30
C PHE A 507 36.72 -8.11 -32.18
N ILE A 508 37.59 -7.36 -32.85
CA ILE A 508 39.04 -7.56 -32.75
C ILE A 508 39.44 -7.24 -31.32
N GLU A 509 38.99 -6.09 -30.81
CA GLU A 509 39.31 -5.63 -29.47
C GLU A 509 38.57 -6.39 -28.36
N ALA A 510 37.36 -6.90 -28.61
CA ALA A 510 36.72 -7.86 -27.72
C ALA A 510 37.56 -9.14 -27.53
N LYS A 511 38.17 -9.64 -28.61
CA LYS A 511 39.03 -10.84 -28.60
C LYS A 511 40.41 -10.53 -28.00
N THR A 512 40.96 -9.35 -28.26
CA THR A 512 42.21 -8.86 -27.65
C THR A 512 42.07 -8.79 -26.14
N VAL A 513 41.00 -8.16 -25.63
CA VAL A 513 40.68 -8.11 -24.20
C VAL A 513 40.45 -9.52 -23.63
N PHE A 514 39.79 -10.42 -24.37
CA PHE A 514 39.63 -11.82 -23.96
C PHE A 514 40.98 -12.57 -23.86
N SER A 515 41.91 -12.30 -24.77
CA SER A 515 43.25 -12.90 -24.77
C SER A 515 44.15 -12.35 -23.66
N GLU A 516 43.99 -11.06 -23.31
CA GLU A 516 44.69 -10.42 -22.19
C GLU A 516 44.29 -11.02 -20.82
N ILE A 517 43.08 -11.55 -20.69
CA ILE A 517 42.63 -12.29 -19.49
C ILE A 517 43.50 -13.53 -19.29
N GLY A 518 43.81 -14.25 -20.38
CA GLY A 518 44.64 -15.45 -20.35
C GLY A 518 46.12 -15.17 -20.10
N THR A 519 46.68 -14.08 -20.64
CA THR A 519 48.09 -13.71 -20.45
C THR A 519 48.40 -13.18 -19.04
N LYS A 520 47.41 -12.63 -18.33
CA LYS A 520 47.51 -12.21 -16.93
C LYS A 520 47.31 -13.35 -15.91
N GLY A 521 47.30 -14.61 -16.35
CA GLY A 521 47.22 -15.79 -15.48
C GLY A 521 45.82 -16.10 -14.93
N VAL A 522 44.77 -15.47 -15.45
CA VAL A 522 43.38 -15.71 -15.01
C VAL A 522 42.71 -16.68 -15.99
N LYS A 523 42.23 -17.82 -15.49
CA LYS A 523 41.48 -18.78 -16.32
C LYS A 523 40.10 -18.18 -16.68
N PRO A 524 39.76 -18.02 -17.97
CA PRO A 524 38.42 -17.56 -18.36
C PRO A 524 37.37 -18.55 -17.88
N ASN A 525 36.29 -18.05 -17.30
CA ASN A 525 35.21 -18.89 -16.76
C ASN A 525 34.01 -18.91 -17.71
N THR A 526 32.96 -19.64 -17.34
CA THR A 526 31.74 -19.80 -18.14
C THR A 526 31.07 -18.48 -18.52
N VAL A 527 31.18 -17.43 -17.70
CA VAL A 527 30.58 -16.11 -17.97
C VAL A 527 31.36 -15.38 -19.08
N THR A 528 32.68 -15.47 -19.07
CA THR A 528 33.54 -14.84 -20.09
C THR A 528 33.37 -15.48 -21.47
N TYR A 529 33.30 -16.81 -21.54
CA TYR A 529 33.01 -17.53 -22.78
C TYR A 529 31.59 -17.26 -23.29
N THR A 530 30.59 -17.25 -22.39
CA THR A 530 29.19 -16.94 -22.74
C THR A 530 29.05 -15.52 -23.31
N ALA A 531 29.76 -14.52 -22.76
CA ALA A 531 29.74 -13.14 -23.27
C ALA A 531 30.30 -13.03 -24.69
N LEU A 532 31.38 -13.78 -25.00
CA LEU A 532 31.96 -13.83 -26.34
C LEU A 532 31.04 -14.56 -27.34
N ILE A 533 30.39 -15.64 -26.89
CA ILE A 533 29.39 -16.40 -27.67
C ILE A 533 28.16 -15.53 -27.99
N ASP A 534 27.59 -14.86 -26.99
CA ASP A 534 26.47 -13.92 -27.17
C ASP A 534 26.87 -12.74 -28.08
N GLY A 535 28.10 -12.25 -27.93
CA GLY A 535 28.71 -11.28 -28.83
C GLY A 535 28.69 -11.72 -30.29
N TYR A 536 29.25 -12.89 -30.62
CA TYR A 536 29.23 -13.43 -31.98
C TYR A 536 27.81 -13.72 -32.51
N CYS A 537 26.88 -14.12 -31.62
CA CYS A 537 25.47 -14.30 -31.95
C CYS A 537 24.76 -12.98 -32.32
N LYS A 538 25.09 -11.86 -31.65
CA LYS A 538 24.56 -10.52 -31.97
C LYS A 538 25.00 -10.01 -33.34
N VAL A 539 26.18 -10.41 -33.84
CA VAL A 539 26.68 -10.11 -35.21
C VAL A 539 26.07 -11.00 -36.28
N ARG A 540 25.09 -11.84 -35.91
CA ARG A 540 24.49 -12.83 -36.83
C ARG A 540 25.53 -13.82 -37.39
N ASN A 541 26.60 -14.12 -36.64
CA ASN A 541 27.62 -15.10 -37.03
C ASN A 541 27.70 -16.28 -36.05
N PRO A 542 26.67 -17.15 -36.00
CA PRO A 542 26.59 -18.27 -35.07
C PRO A 542 27.66 -19.34 -35.33
N ALA A 543 28.25 -19.40 -36.53
CA ALA A 543 29.31 -20.35 -36.86
C ALA A 543 30.62 -20.08 -36.12
N LYS A 544 30.95 -18.82 -35.82
CA LYS A 544 32.09 -18.47 -34.97
C LYS A 544 31.78 -18.66 -33.48
N ALA A 545 30.55 -18.39 -33.07
CA ALA A 545 30.07 -18.65 -31.70
C ALA A 545 30.19 -20.15 -31.34
N GLU A 546 29.88 -21.03 -32.29
CA GLU A 546 30.05 -22.50 -32.16
C GLU A 546 31.52 -22.91 -32.03
N LYS A 547 32.44 -22.29 -32.77
CA LYS A 547 33.89 -22.51 -32.59
C LYS A 547 34.37 -22.12 -31.19
N VAL A 548 33.81 -21.05 -30.62
CA VAL A 548 34.11 -20.61 -29.26
C VAL A 548 33.52 -21.57 -28.22
N LEU A 549 32.36 -22.18 -28.48
CA LEU A 549 31.81 -23.25 -27.65
C LEU A 549 32.72 -24.48 -27.64
N ILE A 550 33.25 -24.88 -28.80
CA ILE A 550 34.22 -25.98 -28.90
C ILE A 550 35.53 -25.64 -28.18
N GLU A 551 36.00 -24.39 -28.28
CA GLU A 551 37.18 -23.92 -27.55
C GLU A 551 36.95 -23.95 -26.02
N MET A 552 35.74 -23.61 -25.58
CA MET A 552 35.32 -23.66 -24.17
C MET A 552 35.35 -25.10 -23.64
N GLU A 553 34.82 -26.05 -24.40
CA GLU A 553 34.79 -27.48 -24.05
C GLU A 553 36.20 -28.11 -24.05
N THR A 554 37.03 -27.80 -25.05
CA THR A 554 38.41 -28.32 -25.16
C THR A 554 39.34 -27.82 -24.05
N LYS A 555 39.06 -26.64 -23.48
CA LYS A 555 39.75 -26.09 -22.30
C LYS A 555 39.18 -26.55 -20.96
N GLY A 556 38.20 -27.47 -20.97
CA GLY A 556 37.63 -28.08 -19.76
C GLY A 556 36.61 -27.21 -19.02
N VAL A 557 36.09 -26.15 -19.65
CA VAL A 557 35.04 -25.29 -19.07
C VAL A 557 33.68 -25.80 -19.55
N LYS A 558 32.81 -26.25 -18.64
CA LYS A 558 31.50 -26.81 -19.00
C LYS A 558 30.50 -25.70 -19.40
N PRO A 559 29.86 -25.81 -20.59
CA PRO A 559 28.74 -24.94 -20.95
C PRO A 559 27.58 -25.10 -19.99
N ASN A 560 26.87 -24.00 -19.71
CA ASN A 560 25.68 -24.02 -18.88
C ASN A 560 24.44 -23.63 -19.70
N THR A 561 23.26 -23.64 -19.05
CA THR A 561 21.99 -23.28 -19.67
C THR A 561 22.02 -21.91 -20.36
N VAL A 562 22.75 -20.93 -19.81
CA VAL A 562 22.86 -19.58 -20.38
C VAL A 562 23.69 -19.60 -21.67
N THR A 563 24.78 -20.38 -21.71
CA THR A 563 25.63 -20.54 -22.91
C THR A 563 24.84 -21.11 -24.09
N TYR A 564 24.07 -22.19 -23.87
CA TYR A 564 23.24 -22.79 -24.92
C TYR A 564 22.06 -21.89 -25.31
N THR A 565 21.46 -21.18 -24.36
CA THR A 565 20.36 -20.24 -24.64
C THR A 565 20.83 -19.07 -25.53
N ALA A 566 22.03 -18.53 -25.30
CA ALA A 566 22.61 -17.48 -26.15
C ALA A 566 22.88 -17.94 -27.59
N LEU A 567 23.30 -19.20 -27.78
CA LEU A 567 23.44 -19.81 -29.12
C LEU A 567 22.09 -20.04 -29.80
N ILE A 568 21.10 -20.55 -29.07
CA ILE A 568 19.73 -20.75 -29.58
C ILE A 568 19.12 -19.42 -30.01
N ASP A 569 19.18 -18.38 -29.16
CA ASP A 569 18.70 -17.03 -29.47
C ASP A 569 19.45 -16.42 -30.67
N GLY A 570 20.77 -16.62 -30.75
CA GLY A 570 21.58 -16.22 -31.90
C GLY A 570 21.17 -16.88 -33.22
N CYS A 571 20.98 -18.20 -33.21
CA CYS A 571 20.48 -18.95 -34.37
C CYS A 571 19.05 -18.51 -34.76
N CYS A 572 18.21 -18.23 -33.77
CA CYS A 572 16.87 -17.68 -33.97
C CYS A 572 16.88 -16.29 -34.62
N LYS A 573 17.77 -15.38 -34.19
CA LYS A 573 17.95 -14.04 -34.78
C LYS A 573 18.46 -14.06 -36.22
N VAL A 574 19.22 -15.09 -36.61
CA VAL A 574 19.68 -15.32 -37.99
C VAL A 574 18.57 -15.96 -38.85
N GLY A 575 17.48 -16.42 -38.24
CA GLY A 575 16.35 -17.08 -38.91
C GLY A 575 16.54 -18.59 -39.11
N ASN A 576 17.63 -19.17 -38.59
CA ASN A 576 17.92 -20.60 -38.74
C ASN A 576 17.33 -21.42 -37.57
N ILE A 577 16.01 -21.53 -37.57
CA ILE A 577 15.24 -22.22 -36.53
C ILE A 577 15.56 -23.73 -36.46
N ALA A 578 15.86 -24.35 -37.61
CA ALA A 578 16.21 -25.78 -37.65
C ALA A 578 17.51 -26.06 -36.87
N LYS A 579 18.50 -25.18 -36.99
CA LYS A 579 19.75 -25.28 -36.23
C LYS A 579 19.54 -24.98 -34.74
N ALA A 580 18.66 -24.04 -34.39
CA ALA A 580 18.32 -23.74 -33.00
C ALA A 580 17.69 -24.95 -32.26
N ILE A 581 16.81 -25.69 -32.93
CA ILE A 581 16.22 -26.94 -32.40
C ILE A 581 17.29 -28.03 -32.24
N LYS A 582 18.25 -28.14 -33.18
CA LYS A 582 19.36 -29.08 -33.07
C LYS A 582 20.24 -28.80 -31.84
N ILE A 583 20.48 -27.53 -31.55
CA ILE A 583 21.25 -27.09 -30.36
C ILE A 583 20.47 -27.35 -29.07
N LEU A 584 19.13 -27.22 -29.08
CA LEU A 584 18.29 -27.60 -27.94
C LEU A 584 18.39 -29.10 -27.64
N ILE A 585 18.40 -29.95 -28.67
CA ILE A 585 18.58 -31.40 -28.52
C ILE A 585 20.00 -31.72 -28.00
N GLU A 586 21.03 -31.05 -28.50
CA GLU A 586 22.41 -31.23 -28.02
C GLU A 586 22.58 -30.83 -26.54
N MET A 587 21.90 -29.77 -26.13
CA MET A 587 21.86 -29.32 -24.74
C MET A 587 21.26 -30.40 -23.83
N GLU A 588 20.18 -31.05 -24.26
CA GLU A 588 19.52 -32.14 -23.52
C GLU A 588 20.38 -33.41 -23.46
N THR A 589 21.02 -33.81 -24.58
CA THR A 589 21.87 -35.01 -24.60
C THR A 589 23.14 -34.88 -23.77
N LYS A 590 23.63 -33.64 -23.56
CA LYS A 590 24.75 -33.33 -22.67
C LYS A 590 24.32 -33.17 -21.19
N GLY A 591 23.06 -33.41 -20.85
CA GLY A 591 22.55 -33.36 -19.47
C GLY A 591 22.33 -31.96 -18.91
N VAL A 592 22.22 -30.94 -19.77
CA VAL A 592 21.91 -29.57 -19.37
C VAL A 592 20.42 -29.33 -19.60
N ASN A 593 19.64 -29.17 -18.53
CA ASN A 593 18.19 -29.02 -18.65
C ASN A 593 17.79 -27.64 -19.22
N PRO A 594 16.97 -27.59 -20.28
CA PRO A 594 16.37 -26.35 -20.77
C PRO A 594 15.47 -25.72 -19.71
N ASN A 595 15.53 -24.41 -19.58
CA ASN A 595 14.68 -23.67 -18.65
C ASN A 595 13.66 -22.82 -19.41
N THR A 596 12.79 -22.14 -18.67
CA THR A 596 11.74 -21.26 -19.22
C THR A 596 12.32 -20.22 -20.20
N VAL A 597 13.53 -19.71 -19.96
CA VAL A 597 14.18 -18.71 -20.83
C VAL A 597 14.64 -19.33 -22.15
N THR A 598 15.18 -20.55 -22.12
CA THR A 598 15.59 -21.29 -23.32
C THR A 598 14.43 -21.54 -24.28
N TYR A 599 13.31 -22.07 -23.76
CA TYR A 599 12.10 -22.28 -24.56
C TYR A 599 11.48 -20.95 -25.03
N THR A 600 11.48 -19.92 -24.19
CA THR A 600 10.97 -18.59 -24.56
C THR A 600 11.77 -17.96 -25.70
N ALA A 601 13.10 -18.07 -25.69
CA ALA A 601 13.95 -17.55 -26.76
C ALA A 601 13.70 -18.27 -28.10
N LEU A 602 13.49 -19.60 -28.07
CA LEU A 602 13.15 -20.37 -29.25
C LEU A 602 11.74 -20.04 -29.76
N ILE A 603 10.76 -19.90 -28.87
CA ILE A 603 9.39 -19.48 -29.19
C ILE A 603 9.39 -18.08 -29.80
N ASP A 604 10.05 -17.10 -29.16
CA ASP A 604 10.20 -15.73 -29.67
C ASP A 604 10.92 -15.71 -31.04
N GLY A 605 11.94 -16.54 -31.22
CA GLY A 605 12.61 -16.77 -32.50
C GLY A 605 11.70 -17.31 -33.60
N CYS A 606 10.92 -18.36 -33.30
CA CYS A 606 9.94 -18.94 -34.23
C CYS A 606 8.85 -17.93 -34.59
N CYS A 607 8.42 -17.15 -33.59
CA CYS A 607 7.49 -16.04 -33.70
C CYS A 607 8.02 -14.93 -34.62
N LYS A 608 9.28 -14.51 -34.47
CA LYS A 608 9.94 -13.48 -35.32
C LYS A 608 10.12 -13.91 -36.78
N VAL A 609 10.35 -15.20 -37.02
CA VAL A 609 10.44 -15.78 -38.38
C VAL A 609 9.04 -16.06 -38.98
N GLY A 610 7.97 -15.91 -38.20
CA GLY A 610 6.59 -16.09 -38.64
C GLY A 610 6.09 -17.55 -38.67
N ASN A 611 6.83 -18.49 -38.09
CA ASN A 611 6.47 -19.91 -38.06
C ASN A 611 5.73 -20.27 -36.76
N ILE A 612 4.45 -19.88 -36.69
CA ILE A 612 3.58 -20.02 -35.51
C ILE A 612 3.36 -21.49 -35.13
N ALA A 613 3.22 -22.38 -36.12
CA ALA A 613 3.02 -23.81 -35.90
C ALA A 613 4.18 -24.46 -35.12
N LYS A 614 5.42 -24.08 -35.41
CA LYS A 614 6.59 -24.53 -34.64
C LYS A 614 6.67 -23.87 -33.27
N ALA A 615 6.29 -22.60 -33.13
CA ALA A 615 6.24 -21.92 -31.82
C ALA A 615 5.27 -22.60 -30.84
N ILE A 616 4.08 -23.01 -31.32
CA ILE A 616 3.08 -23.74 -30.52
C ILE A 616 3.58 -25.14 -30.18
N LYS A 617 4.22 -25.84 -31.12
CA LYS A 617 4.80 -27.17 -30.86
C LYS A 617 5.89 -27.13 -29.77
N VAL A 618 6.73 -26.10 -29.77
CA VAL A 618 7.77 -25.89 -28.75
C VAL A 618 7.15 -25.53 -27.38
N LEU A 619 6.03 -24.80 -27.35
CA LEU A 619 5.28 -24.52 -26.11
C LEU A 619 4.68 -25.79 -25.49
N LEU A 620 4.10 -26.67 -26.31
CA LEU A 620 3.58 -27.96 -25.84
C LEU A 620 4.70 -28.88 -25.33
N GLU A 621 5.87 -28.87 -25.98
CA GLU A 621 7.04 -29.62 -25.52
C GLU A 621 7.55 -29.10 -24.16
N MET A 622 7.52 -27.78 -23.96
CA MET A 622 7.88 -27.12 -22.70
C MET A 622 6.94 -27.54 -21.55
N GLU A 623 5.63 -27.59 -21.79
CA GLU A 623 4.63 -28.02 -20.79
C GLU A 623 4.72 -29.52 -20.49
N ASN A 624 4.91 -30.36 -21.52
CA ASN A 624 5.08 -31.81 -21.37
C ASN A 624 6.33 -32.19 -20.55
N LYS A 625 7.37 -31.36 -20.59
CA LYS A 625 8.59 -31.50 -19.79
C LYS A 625 8.48 -30.89 -18.38
N GLY A 626 7.29 -30.41 -17.99
CA GLY A 626 7.02 -29.86 -16.66
C GLY A 626 7.59 -28.45 -16.42
N VAL A 627 8.05 -27.76 -17.47
CA VAL A 627 8.60 -26.41 -17.38
C VAL A 627 7.46 -25.40 -17.56
N LYS A 628 7.08 -24.69 -16.49
CA LYS A 628 5.94 -23.75 -16.54
C LYS A 628 6.25 -22.50 -17.38
N PRO A 629 5.38 -22.14 -18.35
CA PRO A 629 5.49 -20.88 -19.08
C PRO A 629 5.31 -19.67 -18.16
N ASN A 630 6.08 -18.61 -18.37
CA ASN A 630 5.97 -17.38 -17.58
C ASN A 630 5.28 -16.26 -18.38
N ALA A 631 5.01 -15.14 -17.72
CA ALA A 631 4.39 -13.98 -18.35
C ALA A 631 5.17 -13.49 -19.58
N ILE A 632 6.49 -13.66 -19.63
CA ILE A 632 7.36 -13.27 -20.75
C ILE A 632 7.18 -14.23 -21.94
N THR A 633 7.06 -15.55 -21.69
CA THR A 633 6.74 -16.56 -22.72
C THR A 633 5.42 -16.24 -23.40
N TYR A 634 4.37 -15.96 -22.61
CA TYR A 634 3.09 -15.52 -23.15
C TYR A 634 3.14 -14.12 -23.74
N ASN A 635 4.02 -13.23 -23.27
CA ASN A 635 4.20 -11.90 -23.85
C ASN A 635 4.95 -11.94 -25.20
N ALA A 636 5.85 -12.89 -25.44
CA ALA A 636 6.50 -13.09 -26.74
C ALA A 636 5.50 -13.63 -27.78
N LEU A 637 4.66 -14.58 -27.38
CA LEU A 637 3.50 -15.03 -28.16
C LEU A 637 2.50 -13.88 -28.36
N LYS A 638 2.16 -13.16 -27.29
CA LYS A 638 1.32 -11.95 -27.31
C LYS A 638 1.93 -10.92 -28.24
N MET A 639 3.24 -10.68 -28.29
CA MET A 639 3.85 -9.68 -29.16
C MET A 639 3.83 -10.05 -30.64
N VAL A 640 3.67 -11.31 -31.04
CA VAL A 640 3.41 -11.68 -32.45
C VAL A 640 1.93 -11.77 -32.76
N ILE A 641 1.13 -12.22 -31.79
CA ILE A 641 -0.32 -12.09 -31.80
C ILE A 641 -0.66 -10.60 -31.97
N VAL A 642 -0.19 -9.70 -31.11
CA VAL A 642 -0.25 -8.22 -31.10
C VAL A 642 0.57 -7.54 -32.21
N ARG A 643 1.78 -7.98 -32.63
CA ARG A 643 2.45 -7.33 -33.80
C ARG A 643 1.76 -7.64 -35.13
N LYS A 644 1.03 -8.77 -35.24
CA LYS A 644 0.07 -8.97 -36.34
C LYS A 644 -1.37 -8.48 -36.01
N MET A 645 -1.76 -8.36 -34.74
CA MET A 645 -3.11 -7.97 -34.24
C MET A 645 -3.22 -6.54 -33.69
N SER A 646 -2.18 -5.70 -33.76
CA SER A 646 -2.23 -4.29 -33.32
C SER A 646 -1.76 -3.33 -34.39
N ILE A 647 -1.32 -3.84 -35.54
CA ILE A 647 -1.13 -3.01 -36.72
C ILE A 647 -2.04 -3.46 -37.86
N HIS A 648 -2.57 -4.68 -37.87
CA HIS A 648 -3.25 -5.20 -39.06
C HIS A 648 -4.46 -6.11 -38.84
N THR A 649 -5.12 -6.15 -37.67
CA THR A 649 -6.43 -6.87 -37.57
C THR A 649 -7.53 -6.10 -38.30
N PRO A 650 -7.78 -4.79 -38.09
CA PRO A 650 -8.76 -4.09 -38.90
C PRO A 650 -8.37 -4.06 -40.38
N LEU A 651 -7.07 -3.98 -40.72
CA LEU A 651 -6.61 -3.88 -42.12
C LEU A 651 -6.50 -5.23 -42.85
N ILE A 652 -6.15 -6.35 -42.20
CA ILE A 652 -6.21 -7.70 -42.82
C ILE A 652 -7.65 -8.22 -42.80
N LEU A 653 -8.44 -7.95 -41.77
CA LEU A 653 -9.88 -8.26 -41.78
C LEU A 653 -10.60 -7.41 -42.82
N HIS A 654 -10.29 -6.12 -42.95
CA HIS A 654 -10.82 -5.31 -44.05
C HIS A 654 -10.30 -5.80 -45.41
N ARG A 655 -9.03 -6.21 -45.55
CA ARG A 655 -8.48 -6.73 -46.82
C ARG A 655 -8.96 -8.15 -47.18
N GLU A 656 -9.31 -8.99 -46.21
CA GLU A 656 -9.92 -10.32 -46.39
C GLU A 656 -11.46 -10.24 -46.55
N CYS A 657 -12.13 -9.26 -45.92
CA CYS A 657 -13.52 -8.91 -46.18
C CYS A 657 -13.68 -8.26 -47.57
N ILE A 658 -12.74 -7.40 -47.98
CA ILE A 658 -12.66 -6.86 -49.34
C ILE A 658 -12.33 -7.96 -50.38
N SER A 659 -11.68 -9.06 -49.98
CA SER A 659 -11.40 -10.22 -50.86
C SER A 659 -12.47 -11.33 -50.82
N GLY A 660 -13.58 -11.12 -50.11
CA GLY A 660 -14.75 -12.01 -50.13
C GLY A 660 -14.63 -13.30 -49.29
N LYS A 661 -13.71 -13.38 -48.31
CA LYS A 661 -13.46 -14.60 -47.51
C LYS A 661 -13.78 -14.46 -46.02
N ALA A 662 -14.93 -13.88 -45.69
CA ALA A 662 -15.37 -13.67 -44.29
C ALA A 662 -15.39 -14.97 -43.45
N ASP A 663 -15.67 -16.12 -44.06
CA ASP A 663 -15.80 -17.41 -43.37
C ASP A 663 -14.47 -17.98 -42.83
N ALA A 664 -13.35 -17.72 -43.52
CA ALA A 664 -12.04 -18.17 -43.08
C ALA A 664 -11.53 -17.36 -41.86
N ALA A 665 -11.86 -16.06 -41.84
CA ALA A 665 -11.56 -15.17 -40.72
C ALA A 665 -12.39 -15.55 -39.48
N LEU A 666 -13.67 -15.86 -39.65
CA LEU A 666 -14.54 -16.30 -38.56
C LEU A 666 -14.11 -17.67 -38.00
N LYS A 667 -13.67 -18.59 -38.85
CA LYS A 667 -13.18 -19.92 -38.44
C LYS A 667 -11.90 -19.84 -37.58
N LEU A 668 -10.93 -19.03 -38.00
CA LEU A 668 -9.71 -18.76 -37.24
C LEU A 668 -10.01 -18.09 -35.89
N PHE A 669 -11.03 -17.22 -35.86
CA PHE A 669 -11.48 -16.51 -34.66
C PHE A 669 -12.08 -17.45 -33.62
N ILE A 670 -12.95 -18.37 -34.05
CA ILE A 670 -13.58 -19.36 -33.17
C ILE A 670 -12.51 -20.31 -32.60
N GLU A 671 -11.59 -20.80 -33.43
CA GLU A 671 -10.53 -21.73 -33.00
C GLU A 671 -9.60 -21.10 -31.94
N ILE A 672 -9.31 -19.80 -32.03
CA ILE A 672 -8.52 -19.06 -31.03
C ILE A 672 -9.28 -18.94 -29.69
N ILE A 673 -10.60 -18.71 -29.71
CA ILE A 673 -11.42 -18.57 -28.51
C ILE A 673 -11.60 -19.90 -27.78
N THR A 674 -11.78 -21.01 -28.52
CA THR A 674 -11.86 -22.36 -27.95
C THR A 674 -10.56 -22.71 -27.20
N GLN A 675 -9.41 -22.26 -27.71
CA GLN A 675 -8.09 -22.50 -27.11
C GLN A 675 -7.78 -21.58 -25.91
N PHE A 676 -8.22 -20.32 -25.91
CA PHE A 676 -8.07 -19.43 -24.73
C PHE A 676 -8.89 -19.89 -23.52
N LYS A 677 -9.96 -20.66 -23.74
CA LYS A 677 -10.78 -21.23 -22.66
C LYS A 677 -10.16 -22.46 -22.00
N LEU A 678 -9.41 -23.29 -22.73
CA LEU A 678 -8.57 -24.35 -22.15
C LEU A 678 -7.52 -23.78 -21.16
N LEU A 679 -7.16 -22.50 -21.32
CA LEU A 679 -6.14 -21.79 -20.55
C LEU A 679 -6.69 -20.87 -19.43
N GLN A 680 -8.00 -20.86 -19.16
CA GLN A 680 -8.69 -20.00 -18.18
C GLN A 680 -8.44 -18.47 -18.34
N LYS A 681 -8.10 -18.01 -19.55
CA LYS A 681 -7.82 -16.58 -19.84
C LYS A 681 -9.06 -15.84 -20.35
N PHE A 682 -9.98 -15.58 -19.42
CA PHE A 682 -11.31 -15.02 -19.71
C PHE A 682 -11.27 -13.55 -20.20
N ALA A 683 -10.30 -12.74 -19.79
CA ALA A 683 -10.23 -11.33 -20.15
C ALA A 683 -9.80 -11.14 -21.62
N GLU A 684 -8.86 -11.95 -22.09
CA GLU A 684 -8.36 -11.92 -23.46
C GLU A 684 -9.38 -12.46 -24.45
N ALA A 685 -10.06 -13.57 -24.10
CA ALA A 685 -11.19 -14.09 -24.90
C ALA A 685 -12.32 -13.06 -25.01
N LYS A 686 -12.63 -12.35 -23.92
CA LYS A 686 -13.62 -11.26 -23.89
C LYS A 686 -13.22 -10.08 -24.79
N SER A 687 -11.95 -9.67 -24.78
CA SER A 687 -11.45 -8.58 -25.64
C SER A 687 -11.53 -8.92 -27.14
N ILE A 688 -11.32 -10.19 -27.48
CA ILE A 688 -11.39 -10.69 -28.85
C ILE A 688 -12.85 -10.71 -29.32
N LEU A 689 -13.75 -11.28 -28.50
CA LEU A 689 -15.21 -11.23 -28.71
C LEU A 689 -15.75 -9.80 -28.81
N TYR A 690 -15.23 -8.87 -28.02
CA TYR A 690 -15.61 -7.45 -28.07
C TYR A 690 -15.29 -6.82 -29.43
N THR A 691 -14.15 -7.18 -30.02
CA THR A 691 -13.75 -6.71 -31.35
C THR A 691 -14.72 -7.18 -32.42
N VAL A 692 -15.15 -8.45 -32.37
CA VAL A 692 -16.14 -9.00 -33.32
C VAL A 692 -17.54 -8.46 -33.05
N ALA A 693 -17.90 -8.20 -31.80
CA ALA A 693 -19.15 -7.54 -31.47
C ALA A 693 -19.18 -6.08 -31.92
N SER A 694 -18.03 -5.44 -32.13
CA SER A 694 -17.93 -4.04 -32.55
C SER A 694 -17.91 -3.86 -34.08
N ASP A 695 -17.39 -4.82 -34.85
CA ASP A 695 -17.29 -4.73 -36.31
C ASP A 695 -18.58 -5.21 -37.00
N ASP A 696 -19.18 -4.42 -37.89
CA ASP A 696 -20.38 -4.77 -38.66
C ASP A 696 -20.14 -5.86 -39.72
N SER A 697 -18.91 -5.95 -40.25
CA SER A 697 -18.58 -6.80 -41.40
C SER A 697 -18.34 -8.28 -41.06
N LEU A 698 -18.09 -8.57 -39.77
CA LEU A 698 -17.79 -9.91 -39.24
C LEU A 698 -19.00 -10.58 -38.58
N ARG A 699 -20.16 -9.92 -38.59
CA ARG A 699 -21.37 -10.45 -37.98
C ARG A 699 -22.08 -11.37 -38.96
N LYS A 700 -22.43 -12.55 -38.47
CA LYS A 700 -23.32 -13.48 -39.15
C LYS A 700 -24.48 -13.85 -38.22
N PRO A 701 -25.63 -14.28 -38.77
CA PRO A 701 -26.69 -14.89 -37.96
C PRO A 701 -26.11 -16.00 -37.10
N ILE A 702 -26.48 -16.04 -35.82
CA ILE A 702 -25.91 -16.99 -34.85
C ILE A 702 -26.15 -18.46 -35.28
N SER A 703 -27.20 -18.71 -36.06
CA SER A 703 -27.51 -20.00 -36.69
C SER A 703 -26.44 -20.49 -37.67
N GLU A 704 -25.61 -19.61 -38.25
CA GLU A 704 -24.55 -19.96 -39.21
C GLU A 704 -23.19 -20.23 -38.54
N ILE A 705 -23.01 -19.80 -37.29
CA ILE A 705 -21.76 -19.97 -36.53
C ILE A 705 -21.37 -21.46 -36.36
N PRO A 706 -22.29 -22.39 -36.04
CA PRO A 706 -21.96 -23.81 -35.93
C PRO A 706 -21.60 -24.48 -37.26
N SER A 707 -22.23 -24.07 -38.38
CA SER A 707 -21.92 -24.64 -39.70
C SER A 707 -20.50 -24.34 -40.18
N LEU A 708 -19.87 -23.29 -39.65
CA LEU A 708 -18.50 -22.90 -39.97
C LEU A 708 -17.43 -23.75 -39.25
N LEU A 709 -17.82 -24.51 -38.21
CA LEU A 709 -16.94 -25.33 -37.37
C LEU A 709 -16.67 -26.75 -37.89
N GLY A 710 -17.00 -27.06 -39.15
CA GLY A 710 -17.01 -28.40 -39.76
C GLY A 710 -15.99 -29.45 -39.25
N GLU A 711 -16.47 -30.70 -39.12
CA GLU A 711 -15.84 -31.98 -38.72
C GLU A 711 -14.98 -32.04 -37.44
N ASN A 712 -14.43 -30.94 -36.93
CA ASN A 712 -13.81 -30.90 -35.60
C ASN A 712 -14.90 -30.69 -34.55
N ARG A 713 -15.49 -31.79 -34.07
CA ARG A 713 -16.51 -31.76 -33.00
C ARG A 713 -15.94 -31.13 -31.73
N VAL A 714 -16.11 -29.82 -31.58
CA VAL A 714 -15.98 -29.12 -30.30
C VAL A 714 -17.03 -29.69 -29.35
N GLU A 715 -16.64 -30.06 -28.13
CA GLU A 715 -17.58 -30.60 -27.14
C GLU A 715 -18.77 -29.65 -26.94
N HIS A 716 -19.99 -30.21 -26.90
CA HIS A 716 -21.24 -29.44 -26.74
C HIS A 716 -21.21 -28.50 -25.52
N LYS A 717 -20.56 -28.94 -24.44
CA LYS A 717 -20.32 -28.14 -23.22
C LYS A 717 -19.42 -26.92 -23.43
N VAL A 718 -18.45 -27.00 -24.33
CA VAL A 718 -17.54 -25.89 -24.66
C VAL A 718 -18.25 -24.86 -25.53
N MET A 719 -19.09 -25.32 -26.47
CA MET A 719 -19.94 -24.44 -27.28
C MET A 719 -20.94 -23.66 -26.45
N GLY A 720 -21.68 -24.30 -25.53
CA GLY A 720 -22.63 -23.60 -24.65
C GLY A 720 -21.94 -22.51 -23.83
N LYS A 721 -20.76 -22.82 -23.31
CA LYS A 721 -19.91 -21.88 -22.58
C LYS A 721 -19.29 -20.75 -23.44
N MET A 722 -19.15 -20.94 -24.74
CA MET A 722 -18.70 -19.88 -25.67
C MET A 722 -19.84 -18.90 -25.94
N PHE A 723 -21.04 -19.43 -26.24
CA PHE A 723 -22.23 -18.60 -26.43
C PHE A 723 -22.59 -17.81 -25.18
N ASP A 724 -22.41 -18.38 -23.98
CA ASP A 724 -22.57 -17.67 -22.71
C ASP A 724 -21.63 -16.44 -22.59
N MET A 725 -20.38 -16.57 -23.04
CA MET A 725 -19.42 -15.45 -23.04
C MET A 725 -19.75 -14.41 -24.12
N LEU A 726 -20.19 -14.86 -25.29
CA LEU A 726 -20.65 -13.99 -26.37
C LEU A 726 -21.87 -13.19 -25.94
N PHE A 727 -22.83 -13.82 -25.26
CA PHE A 727 -23.98 -13.18 -24.65
C PHE A 727 -23.53 -12.04 -23.72
N ARG A 728 -22.62 -12.30 -22.76
CA ARG A 728 -22.09 -11.25 -21.86
C ARG A 728 -21.42 -10.10 -22.61
N VAL A 729 -20.66 -10.40 -23.66
CA VAL A 729 -19.97 -9.38 -24.46
C VAL A 729 -20.98 -8.49 -25.18
N TYR A 730 -22.03 -9.05 -25.76
CA TYR A 730 -23.09 -8.24 -26.37
C TYR A 730 -23.82 -7.37 -25.35
N VAL A 731 -24.04 -7.87 -24.13
CA VAL A 731 -24.60 -7.07 -23.02
C VAL A 731 -23.67 -5.90 -22.67
N ASP A 732 -22.38 -6.16 -22.46
CA ASP A 732 -21.40 -5.12 -22.11
C ASP A 732 -21.22 -4.08 -23.23
N SER A 733 -21.29 -4.52 -24.48
CA SER A 733 -21.27 -3.66 -25.68
C SER A 733 -22.61 -2.95 -25.96
N MET A 734 -23.60 -3.10 -25.07
CA MET A 734 -24.93 -2.46 -25.17
C MET A 734 -25.75 -2.88 -26.40
N ARG A 735 -25.50 -4.07 -26.94
CA ARG A 735 -26.17 -4.66 -28.12
C ARG A 735 -27.16 -5.74 -27.70
N PHE A 736 -28.30 -5.28 -27.19
CA PHE A 736 -29.25 -6.16 -26.49
C PHE A 736 -30.07 -7.07 -27.40
N LYS A 737 -30.34 -6.66 -28.65
CA LYS A 737 -31.11 -7.47 -29.60
C LYS A 737 -30.33 -8.74 -29.98
N GLU A 738 -29.05 -8.57 -30.24
CA GLU A 738 -28.13 -9.66 -30.59
C GLU A 738 -27.83 -10.53 -29.37
N ALA A 739 -27.78 -9.95 -28.17
CA ALA A 739 -27.73 -10.73 -26.94
C ALA A 739 -28.97 -11.63 -26.79
N LEU A 740 -30.17 -11.13 -27.09
CA LEU A 740 -31.40 -11.93 -27.07
C LEU A 740 -31.37 -13.06 -28.11
N GLU A 741 -30.88 -12.79 -29.32
CA GLU A 741 -30.72 -13.83 -30.36
C GLU A 741 -29.75 -14.94 -29.91
N VAL A 742 -28.66 -14.60 -29.20
CA VAL A 742 -27.73 -15.61 -28.64
C VAL A 742 -28.43 -16.43 -27.55
N PHE A 743 -29.21 -15.77 -26.70
CA PHE A 743 -29.95 -16.40 -25.60
C PHE A 743 -31.00 -17.41 -26.12
N GLU A 744 -31.79 -17.02 -27.13
CA GLU A 744 -32.76 -17.90 -27.78
C GLU A 744 -32.07 -19.08 -28.51
N TYR A 745 -30.93 -18.82 -29.16
CA TYR A 745 -30.14 -19.88 -29.79
C TYR A 745 -29.60 -20.88 -28.77
N MET A 746 -29.11 -20.40 -27.61
CA MET A 746 -28.63 -21.26 -26.53
C MET A 746 -29.74 -22.19 -26.01
N LYS A 747 -30.97 -21.69 -25.89
CA LYS A 747 -32.15 -22.49 -25.52
C LYS A 747 -32.45 -23.57 -26.57
N ASN A 748 -32.61 -23.17 -27.83
CA ASN A 748 -32.98 -24.07 -28.92
C ASN A 748 -31.91 -25.15 -29.18
N GLY A 749 -30.65 -24.86 -28.83
CA GLY A 749 -29.52 -25.81 -28.89
C GLY A 749 -29.34 -26.69 -27.65
N GLY A 750 -30.19 -26.55 -26.63
CA GLY A 750 -30.14 -27.32 -25.37
C GLY A 750 -28.90 -27.02 -24.51
N PHE A 751 -28.36 -25.80 -24.59
CA PHE A 751 -27.18 -25.41 -23.81
C PHE A 751 -27.56 -24.90 -22.42
N GLU A 752 -26.76 -25.25 -21.40
CA GLU A 752 -26.89 -24.67 -20.07
C GLU A 752 -26.53 -23.18 -20.10
N ILE A 753 -27.44 -22.34 -19.60
CA ILE A 753 -27.24 -20.89 -19.48
C ILE A 753 -26.81 -20.57 -18.04
N ASP A 754 -25.72 -19.81 -17.88
CA ASP A 754 -25.21 -19.42 -16.55
C ASP A 754 -26.10 -18.30 -15.96
N ASP A 755 -26.59 -18.50 -14.73
CA ASP A 755 -27.48 -17.54 -14.04
C ASP A 755 -26.82 -16.17 -13.87
N ARG A 756 -25.50 -16.15 -13.64
CA ARG A 756 -24.69 -14.92 -13.56
C ARG A 756 -24.68 -14.12 -14.86
N SER A 757 -24.76 -14.78 -16.02
CA SER A 757 -24.80 -14.10 -17.32
C SER A 757 -26.11 -13.32 -17.46
N CYS A 758 -27.22 -13.97 -17.13
CA CYS A 758 -28.54 -13.35 -17.11
C CYS A 758 -28.61 -12.20 -16.09
N MET A 759 -27.96 -12.33 -14.93
CA MET A 759 -27.86 -11.24 -13.96
C MET A 759 -27.15 -9.99 -14.51
N VAL A 760 -26.11 -10.16 -15.33
CA VAL A 760 -25.42 -9.02 -15.97
C VAL A 760 -26.35 -8.29 -16.93
N TYR A 761 -27.19 -9.02 -17.69
CA TYR A 761 -28.21 -8.43 -18.55
C TYR A 761 -29.23 -7.61 -17.73
N LEU A 762 -29.79 -8.19 -16.66
CA LEU A 762 -30.74 -7.51 -15.78
C LEU A 762 -30.13 -6.25 -15.13
N LEU A 763 -28.84 -6.29 -14.74
CA LEU A 763 -28.13 -5.14 -14.18
C LEU A 763 -27.90 -4.03 -15.21
N ALA A 764 -27.54 -4.39 -16.45
CA ALA A 764 -27.35 -3.44 -17.53
C ALA A 764 -28.66 -2.69 -17.85
N MET A 765 -29.79 -3.41 -17.92
CA MET A 765 -31.11 -2.81 -18.15
C MET A 765 -31.56 -1.90 -17.00
N LYS A 766 -31.32 -2.32 -15.76
CA LYS A 766 -31.64 -1.53 -14.56
C LYS A 766 -30.87 -0.21 -14.54
N ARG A 767 -29.57 -0.22 -14.84
CA ARG A 767 -28.73 1.01 -14.92
C ARG A 767 -29.25 2.00 -15.95
N ARG A 768 -29.82 1.49 -17.05
CA ARG A 768 -30.40 2.30 -18.13
C ARG A 768 -31.84 2.74 -17.88
N LYS A 769 -32.46 2.31 -16.77
CA LYS A 769 -33.87 2.58 -16.45
C LYS A 769 -34.84 2.05 -17.53
N GLN A 770 -34.44 1.04 -18.30
CA GLN A 770 -35.29 0.36 -19.28
C GLN A 770 -35.99 -0.80 -18.57
N TYR A 771 -37.04 -0.48 -17.83
CA TYR A 771 -37.71 -1.45 -16.95
C TYR A 771 -38.64 -2.41 -17.70
N ASP A 772 -39.24 -2.01 -18.82
CA ASP A 772 -40.12 -2.88 -19.61
C ASP A 772 -39.34 -4.07 -20.21
N SER A 773 -38.22 -3.80 -20.87
CA SER A 773 -37.32 -4.84 -21.40
C SER A 773 -36.65 -5.68 -20.30
N LEU A 774 -36.55 -5.15 -19.08
CA LEU A 774 -36.05 -5.89 -17.92
C LEU A 774 -37.06 -6.97 -17.47
N VAL A 775 -38.36 -6.64 -17.52
CA VAL A 775 -39.45 -7.56 -17.17
C VAL A 775 -39.60 -8.62 -18.26
N GLU A 776 -39.62 -8.23 -19.54
CA GLU A 776 -39.68 -9.16 -20.68
C GLU A 776 -38.54 -10.19 -20.63
N PHE A 777 -37.31 -9.75 -20.34
CA PHE A 777 -36.17 -10.68 -20.22
C PHE A 777 -36.31 -11.62 -19.01
N PHE A 778 -36.87 -11.15 -17.91
CA PHE A 778 -37.11 -12.00 -16.75
C PHE A 778 -38.22 -13.04 -17.01
N GLU A 779 -39.29 -12.66 -17.68
CA GLU A 779 -40.33 -13.59 -18.13
C GLU A 779 -39.74 -14.68 -19.05
N MET A 780 -38.83 -14.31 -19.96
CA MET A 780 -38.09 -15.29 -20.76
C MET A 780 -37.20 -16.20 -19.91
N MET A 781 -36.52 -15.69 -18.88
CA MET A 781 -35.75 -16.55 -17.94
C MET A 781 -36.66 -17.56 -17.22
N VAL A 782 -37.86 -17.13 -16.83
CA VAL A 782 -38.87 -17.95 -16.14
C VAL A 782 -39.43 -19.02 -17.07
N GLU A 783 -39.76 -18.66 -18.31
CA GLU A 783 -40.28 -19.58 -19.32
C GLU A 783 -39.22 -20.61 -19.73
N PHE A 784 -37.94 -20.27 -19.64
CA PHE A 784 -36.83 -21.13 -20.07
C PHE A 784 -36.20 -21.95 -18.93
N ASP A 785 -36.85 -22.00 -17.76
CA ASP A 785 -36.42 -22.74 -16.56
C ASP A 785 -34.97 -22.44 -16.12
N VAL A 786 -34.50 -21.21 -16.36
CA VAL A 786 -33.20 -20.77 -15.85
C VAL A 786 -33.31 -20.59 -14.34
N ARG A 787 -32.30 -21.03 -13.58
CA ARG A 787 -32.31 -20.91 -12.11
C ARG A 787 -32.55 -19.46 -11.68
N ILE A 788 -33.70 -19.21 -11.05
CA ILE A 788 -34.06 -17.89 -10.53
C ILE A 788 -33.53 -17.74 -9.11
N THR A 789 -32.81 -16.65 -8.87
CA THR A 789 -32.30 -16.31 -7.54
C THR A 789 -33.20 -15.28 -6.87
N VAL A 790 -33.21 -15.23 -5.53
CA VAL A 790 -33.91 -14.17 -4.78
C VAL A 790 -33.44 -12.77 -5.21
N TYR A 791 -32.17 -12.64 -5.63
CA TYR A 791 -31.59 -11.39 -6.11
C TYR A 791 -32.12 -10.98 -7.49
N SER A 792 -32.20 -11.89 -8.47
CA SER A 792 -32.78 -11.58 -9.78
C SER A 792 -34.26 -11.20 -9.68
N MET A 793 -35.01 -11.91 -8.84
CA MET A 793 -36.40 -11.57 -8.50
C MET A 793 -36.52 -10.17 -7.88
N THR A 794 -35.71 -9.87 -6.86
CA THR A 794 -35.71 -8.57 -6.17
C THR A 794 -35.37 -7.42 -7.11
N MET A 795 -34.45 -7.62 -8.05
CA MET A 795 -34.09 -6.58 -9.02
C MET A 795 -35.24 -6.19 -9.96
N VAL A 796 -36.02 -7.18 -10.39
CA VAL A 796 -37.18 -6.97 -11.27
C VAL A 796 -38.32 -6.34 -10.50
N ILE A 797 -38.55 -6.79 -9.26
CA ILE A 797 -39.51 -6.16 -8.35
C ILE A 797 -39.15 -4.69 -8.12
N ASP A 798 -37.89 -4.35 -7.83
CA ASP A 798 -37.43 -2.94 -7.71
C ASP A 798 -37.63 -2.15 -9.01
N GLY A 799 -37.42 -2.79 -10.17
CA GLY A 799 -37.68 -2.18 -11.48
C GLY A 799 -39.15 -1.83 -11.68
N LEU A 800 -40.04 -2.81 -11.50
CA LEU A 800 -41.50 -2.63 -11.60
C LEU A 800 -42.03 -1.60 -10.59
N CYS A 801 -41.50 -1.61 -9.37
CA CYS A 801 -41.79 -0.62 -8.33
C CYS A 801 -41.45 0.81 -8.78
N LYS A 802 -40.31 1.00 -9.45
CA LYS A 802 -39.89 2.32 -9.97
C LYS A 802 -40.71 2.80 -11.16
N VAL A 803 -41.25 1.89 -11.97
CA VAL A 803 -42.25 2.21 -13.01
C VAL A 803 -43.60 2.59 -12.37
N GLY A 804 -43.84 2.16 -11.14
CA GLY A 804 -45.09 2.37 -10.41
C GLY A 804 -46.11 1.24 -10.62
N GLU A 805 -45.69 0.12 -11.19
CA GLU A 805 -46.50 -1.07 -11.48
C GLU A 805 -46.42 -2.08 -10.33
N VAL A 806 -46.82 -1.63 -9.13
CA VAL A 806 -46.69 -2.41 -7.89
C VAL A 806 -47.54 -3.69 -7.92
N SER A 807 -48.70 -3.65 -8.58
CA SER A 807 -49.60 -4.81 -8.73
C SER A 807 -48.96 -5.94 -9.54
N LYS A 808 -48.24 -5.61 -10.62
CA LYS A 808 -47.46 -6.58 -11.42
C LYS A 808 -46.28 -7.13 -10.64
N ALA A 809 -45.56 -6.27 -9.91
CA ALA A 809 -44.44 -6.68 -9.05
C ALA A 809 -44.87 -7.71 -8.00
N ARG A 810 -46.08 -7.57 -7.46
CA ARG A 810 -46.63 -8.51 -6.49
C ARG A 810 -47.09 -9.83 -7.10
N LYS A 811 -47.80 -9.81 -8.24
CA LYS A 811 -48.16 -11.04 -8.96
C LYS A 811 -46.92 -11.88 -9.29
N LEU A 812 -45.84 -11.21 -9.70
CA LEU A 812 -44.56 -11.85 -9.97
C LEU A 812 -43.99 -12.50 -8.68
N MET A 813 -44.07 -11.82 -7.54
CA MET A 813 -43.63 -12.37 -6.26
C MET A 813 -44.45 -13.63 -5.88
N ASP A 814 -45.76 -13.60 -6.01
CA ASP A 814 -46.65 -14.72 -5.68
C ASP A 814 -46.38 -15.94 -6.58
N GLU A 815 -46.18 -15.70 -7.89
CA GLU A 815 -45.80 -16.75 -8.85
C GLU A 815 -44.46 -17.39 -8.45
N MET A 816 -43.48 -16.59 -8.06
CA MET A 816 -42.16 -17.08 -7.67
C MET A 816 -42.16 -17.86 -6.36
N VAL A 817 -43.01 -17.46 -5.40
CA VAL A 817 -43.25 -18.23 -4.16
C VAL A 817 -43.86 -19.60 -4.50
N SER A 818 -44.82 -19.65 -5.43
CA SER A 818 -45.42 -20.91 -5.88
C SER A 818 -44.42 -21.86 -6.54
N LYS A 819 -43.34 -21.30 -7.13
CA LYS A 819 -42.21 -22.02 -7.72
C LYS A 819 -41.10 -22.37 -6.71
N GLY A 820 -41.30 -22.10 -5.42
CA GLY A 820 -40.39 -22.49 -4.34
C GLY A 820 -39.25 -21.50 -4.05
N VAL A 821 -39.25 -20.31 -4.67
CA VAL A 821 -38.28 -19.25 -4.35
C VAL A 821 -38.83 -18.41 -3.19
N LYS A 822 -38.21 -18.53 -2.01
CA LYS A 822 -38.63 -17.79 -0.82
C LYS A 822 -38.14 -16.34 -0.86
N PRO A 823 -39.02 -15.33 -0.88
CA PRO A 823 -38.61 -13.93 -0.74
C PRO A 823 -37.96 -13.68 0.62
N ASN A 824 -37.08 -12.68 0.68
CA ASN A 824 -36.52 -12.21 1.94
C ASN A 824 -37.14 -10.86 2.34
N VAL A 825 -36.86 -10.42 3.57
CA VAL A 825 -37.35 -9.15 4.11
C VAL A 825 -37.01 -7.97 3.19
N TYR A 826 -35.85 -8.01 2.50
CA TYR A 826 -35.45 -6.98 1.54
C TYR A 826 -36.36 -6.90 0.30
N THR A 827 -36.79 -8.05 -0.25
CA THR A 827 -37.75 -8.08 -1.37
C THR A 827 -39.06 -7.40 -0.98
N TYR A 828 -39.55 -7.69 0.23
CA TYR A 828 -40.75 -7.06 0.78
C TYR A 828 -40.53 -5.56 1.06
N ASN A 829 -39.39 -5.17 1.63
CA ASN A 829 -39.04 -3.76 1.87
C ASN A 829 -39.03 -2.94 0.58
N THR A 830 -38.63 -3.54 -0.54
CA THR A 830 -38.67 -2.90 -1.86
C THR A 830 -40.10 -2.59 -2.31
N LEU A 831 -41.04 -3.53 -2.09
CA LEU A 831 -42.46 -3.31 -2.35
C LEU A 831 -43.08 -2.29 -1.37
N LEU A 832 -42.71 -2.37 -0.09
CA LEU A 832 -43.16 -1.42 0.94
C LEU A 832 -42.74 0.01 0.58
N ASP A 833 -41.47 0.25 0.23
CA ASP A 833 -40.97 1.57 -0.19
C ASP A 833 -41.73 2.12 -1.41
N ALA A 834 -42.06 1.26 -2.37
CA ALA A 834 -42.84 1.64 -3.55
C ALA A 834 -44.28 2.04 -3.19
N CYS A 835 -44.95 1.26 -2.34
CA CYS A 835 -46.29 1.56 -1.80
C CYS A 835 -46.32 2.85 -0.97
N MET A 836 -45.23 3.18 -0.28
CA MET A 836 -45.16 4.40 0.52
C MET A 836 -44.90 5.66 -0.32
N LYS A 837 -44.16 5.53 -1.44
CA LYS A 837 -43.91 6.64 -2.38
C LYS A 837 -45.15 7.03 -3.19
N LYS A 838 -46.00 6.06 -3.53
CA LYS A 838 -47.33 6.28 -4.12
C LYS A 838 -48.37 5.62 -3.20
N PRO A 839 -49.06 6.38 -2.33
CA PRO A 839 -49.87 5.83 -1.25
C PRO A 839 -50.98 4.89 -1.74
N ASP A 840 -50.70 3.59 -1.75
CA ASP A 840 -51.68 2.52 -2.00
C ASP A 840 -51.83 1.70 -0.71
N PHE A 841 -52.77 2.12 0.13
CA PHE A 841 -53.01 1.50 1.43
C PHE A 841 -53.61 0.09 1.34
N VAL A 842 -54.22 -0.28 0.21
CA VAL A 842 -54.78 -1.61 0.00
C VAL A 842 -53.64 -2.57 -0.26
N ALA A 843 -52.77 -2.24 -1.22
CA ALA A 843 -51.57 -3.03 -1.52
C ALA A 843 -50.66 -3.15 -0.28
N LEU A 844 -50.49 -2.06 0.49
CA LEU A 844 -49.67 -2.04 1.70
C LEU A 844 -50.14 -3.04 2.76
N LYS A 845 -51.45 -3.06 3.08
CA LYS A 845 -52.01 -3.98 4.09
C LYS A 845 -51.87 -5.44 3.65
N GLU A 846 -52.11 -5.71 2.38
CA GLU A 846 -52.01 -7.05 1.85
C GLU A 846 -50.56 -7.56 1.83
N ILE A 847 -49.57 -6.68 1.58
CA ILE A 847 -48.14 -7.00 1.68
C ILE A 847 -47.75 -7.33 3.12
N LEU A 848 -48.20 -6.55 4.10
CA LEU A 848 -47.92 -6.81 5.52
C LEU A 848 -48.53 -8.14 6.00
N MET A 849 -49.77 -8.46 5.58
CA MET A 849 -50.39 -9.76 5.87
C MET A 849 -49.62 -10.93 5.22
N ALA A 850 -49.08 -10.73 4.02
CA ALA A 850 -48.26 -11.74 3.34
C ALA A 850 -46.93 -11.98 4.07
N MET A 851 -46.28 -10.93 4.58
CA MET A 851 -45.06 -11.07 5.40
C MET A 851 -45.32 -11.86 6.69
N GLU A 852 -46.42 -11.59 7.39
CA GLU A 852 -46.81 -12.32 8.60
C GLU A 852 -47.11 -13.80 8.30
N LYS A 853 -47.81 -14.10 7.20
CA LYS A 853 -48.13 -15.48 6.79
C LYS A 853 -46.89 -16.31 6.47
N GLU A 854 -45.87 -15.71 5.88
CA GLU A 854 -44.59 -16.35 5.55
C GLU A 854 -43.64 -16.45 6.76
N GLY A 855 -44.02 -15.93 7.93
CA GLY A 855 -43.22 -15.96 9.16
C GLY A 855 -42.00 -15.04 9.12
N LEU A 856 -42.06 -13.95 8.34
CA LEU A 856 -41.01 -12.94 8.26
C LEU A 856 -41.34 -11.78 9.20
N ASP A 857 -40.61 -11.70 10.32
CA ASP A 857 -40.72 -10.55 11.23
C ASP A 857 -40.20 -9.27 10.57
N LEU A 858 -40.91 -8.17 10.79
CA LEU A 858 -40.50 -6.83 10.35
C LEU A 858 -39.19 -6.44 11.05
N ASP A 859 -38.19 -6.06 10.27
CA ASP A 859 -36.92 -5.56 10.80
C ASP A 859 -36.96 -4.03 11.02
N VAL A 860 -35.92 -3.48 11.63
CA VAL A 860 -35.80 -2.04 11.88
C VAL A 860 -35.91 -1.23 10.58
N THR A 861 -35.44 -1.78 9.45
CA THR A 861 -35.51 -1.13 8.13
C THR A 861 -36.94 -1.08 7.61
N SER A 862 -37.70 -2.17 7.74
CA SER A 862 -39.12 -2.24 7.40
C SER A 862 -39.92 -1.19 8.19
N TYR A 863 -39.71 -1.11 9.50
CA TYR A 863 -40.35 -0.10 10.34
C TYR A 863 -39.93 1.32 9.97
N THR A 864 -38.65 1.54 9.64
CA THR A 864 -38.17 2.87 9.22
C THR A 864 -38.80 3.32 7.90
N LEU A 865 -38.93 2.44 6.91
CA LEU A 865 -39.57 2.74 5.63
C LEU A 865 -41.07 3.07 5.81
N LEU A 866 -41.77 2.29 6.63
CA LEU A 866 -43.17 2.56 6.95
C LEU A 866 -43.32 3.90 7.68
N ILE A 867 -42.47 4.16 8.68
CA ILE A 867 -42.51 5.40 9.45
C ILE A 867 -42.16 6.61 8.58
N ASP A 868 -41.10 6.59 7.77
CA ASP A 868 -40.78 7.70 6.86
C ASP A 868 -41.90 7.91 5.82
N GLY A 869 -42.44 6.82 5.28
CA GLY A 869 -43.58 6.86 4.37
C GLY A 869 -44.83 7.50 4.97
N TYR A 870 -45.25 7.06 6.17
CA TYR A 870 -46.41 7.63 6.85
C TYR A 870 -46.15 9.07 7.32
N CYS A 871 -44.90 9.41 7.63
CA CYS A 871 -44.47 10.79 7.89
C CYS A 871 -44.62 11.68 6.65
N ASN A 872 -44.33 11.18 5.44
CA ASN A 872 -44.53 11.92 4.19
C ASN A 872 -46.01 12.16 3.86
N ILE A 873 -46.87 11.20 4.20
CA ILE A 873 -48.33 11.28 4.03
C ILE A 873 -48.98 12.18 5.09
N GLY A 874 -48.33 12.34 6.25
CA GLY A 874 -48.81 13.12 7.39
C GLY A 874 -49.74 12.36 8.34
N ASN A 875 -49.75 11.03 8.29
CA ASN A 875 -50.58 10.21 9.19
C ASN A 875 -49.83 9.87 10.49
N LEU A 876 -49.83 10.81 11.43
CA LEU A 876 -49.16 10.66 12.74
C LEU A 876 -49.67 9.49 13.58
N LYS A 877 -50.96 9.15 13.49
CA LYS A 877 -51.56 8.09 14.31
C LYS A 877 -50.95 6.73 14.03
N GLU A 878 -50.72 6.43 12.75
CA GLU A 878 -50.07 5.18 12.34
C GLU A 878 -48.57 5.16 12.66
N VAL A 879 -47.88 6.31 12.53
CA VAL A 879 -46.48 6.44 12.96
C VAL A 879 -46.32 6.09 14.45
N GLU A 880 -47.20 6.61 15.31
CA GLU A 880 -47.20 6.32 16.74
C GLU A 880 -47.59 4.87 17.07
N ARG A 881 -48.50 4.27 16.29
CA ARG A 881 -48.86 2.85 16.44
C ARG A 881 -47.66 1.97 16.12
N LEU A 882 -47.00 2.20 14.98
CA LEU A 882 -45.83 1.45 14.54
C LEU A 882 -44.64 1.60 15.51
N PHE A 883 -44.45 2.79 16.07
CA PHE A 883 -43.39 3.01 17.07
C PHE A 883 -43.66 2.26 18.38
N ARG A 884 -44.91 2.22 18.86
CA ARG A 884 -45.24 1.38 20.03
C ARG A 884 -45.12 -0.10 19.74
N GLU A 885 -45.39 -0.51 18.50
CA GLU A 885 -45.28 -1.91 18.07
C GLU A 885 -43.82 -2.38 18.07
N ILE A 886 -42.88 -1.57 17.56
CA ILE A 886 -41.45 -1.93 17.56
C ILE A 886 -40.91 -2.08 19.00
N GLU A 887 -41.36 -1.20 19.92
CA GLU A 887 -41.00 -1.27 21.34
C GLU A 887 -41.61 -2.48 22.04
N GLY A 888 -42.89 -2.78 21.77
CA GLY A 888 -43.59 -3.95 22.31
C GLY A 888 -43.00 -5.28 21.85
N LYS A 889 -42.39 -5.33 20.66
CA LYS A 889 -41.67 -6.49 20.12
C LYS A 889 -40.23 -6.63 20.66
N GLY A 890 -39.76 -5.69 21.49
CA GLY A 890 -38.41 -5.72 22.05
C GLY A 890 -37.29 -5.41 21.05
N ILE A 891 -37.64 -4.89 19.87
CA ILE A 891 -36.69 -4.48 18.84
C ILE A 891 -36.17 -3.10 19.22
N LYS A 892 -34.87 -3.00 19.51
CA LYS A 892 -34.25 -1.72 19.93
C LYS A 892 -34.22 -0.73 18.75
N PRO A 893 -34.88 0.44 18.85
CA PRO A 893 -34.77 1.49 17.85
C PRO A 893 -33.32 1.96 17.71
N ASP A 894 -32.88 2.20 16.47
CA ASP A 894 -31.58 2.77 16.20
C ASP A 894 -31.65 4.29 15.99
N VAL A 895 -30.49 4.93 15.83
CA VAL A 895 -30.36 6.37 15.56
C VAL A 895 -31.14 6.78 14.30
N HIS A 896 -31.22 5.90 13.29
CA HIS A 896 -31.87 6.20 12.02
C HIS A 896 -33.37 6.28 12.17
N LEU A 897 -33.99 5.33 12.88
CA LEU A 897 -35.43 5.33 13.16
C LEU A 897 -35.88 6.58 13.92
N TYR A 898 -35.17 6.95 15.00
CA TYR A 898 -35.43 8.20 15.72
C TYR A 898 -35.25 9.43 14.82
N THR A 899 -34.21 9.46 13.99
CA THR A 899 -33.97 10.56 13.05
C THR A 899 -35.09 10.69 12.03
N SER A 900 -35.61 9.58 11.50
CA SER A 900 -36.74 9.57 10.57
C SER A 900 -38.03 10.08 11.22
N MET A 901 -38.29 9.72 12.48
CA MET A 901 -39.42 10.27 13.24
C MET A 901 -39.28 11.77 13.54
N ILE A 902 -38.09 12.21 13.93
CA ILE A 902 -37.79 13.64 14.18
C ILE A 902 -37.94 14.44 12.87
N SER A 903 -37.44 13.91 11.75
CA SER A 903 -37.63 14.48 10.41
C SER A 903 -39.10 14.53 9.99
N GLY A 904 -39.87 13.50 10.29
CA GLY A 904 -41.32 13.48 10.10
C GLY A 904 -42.04 14.56 10.92
N CYS A 905 -41.70 14.68 12.20
CA CYS A 905 -42.22 15.75 13.07
C CYS A 905 -41.84 17.14 12.54
N SER A 906 -40.65 17.29 11.96
CA SER A 906 -40.17 18.51 11.29
C SER A 906 -40.99 18.89 10.05
N LYS A 907 -41.44 17.90 9.26
CA LYS A 907 -42.35 18.14 8.12
C LYS A 907 -43.73 18.60 8.58
N LEU A 908 -44.21 18.06 9.69
CA LEU A 908 -45.54 18.33 10.24
C LEU A 908 -45.59 19.54 11.19
N GLY A 909 -44.45 20.20 11.44
CA GLY A 909 -44.36 21.37 12.30
C GLY A 909 -44.54 21.10 13.80
N ASN A 910 -44.50 19.83 14.24
CA ASN A 910 -44.69 19.48 15.64
C ASN A 910 -43.37 19.48 16.41
N VAL A 911 -42.93 20.69 16.80
CA VAL A 911 -41.67 20.92 17.52
C VAL A 911 -41.62 20.16 18.84
N LYS A 912 -42.69 20.19 19.64
CA LYS A 912 -42.72 19.57 20.98
C LYS A 912 -42.44 18.08 20.94
N LYS A 913 -43.04 17.36 19.99
CA LYS A 913 -42.83 15.92 19.86
C LYS A 913 -41.42 15.60 19.35
N ALA A 914 -40.88 16.40 18.42
CA ALA A 914 -39.53 16.23 17.92
C ALA A 914 -38.47 16.29 19.04
N PHE A 915 -38.60 17.25 19.97
CA PHE A 915 -37.73 17.32 21.15
C PHE A 915 -37.95 16.16 22.12
N SER A 916 -39.19 15.75 22.39
CA SER A 916 -39.42 14.59 23.26
C SER A 916 -38.75 13.31 22.74
N LEU A 917 -38.73 13.12 21.41
CA LEU A 917 -38.09 11.97 20.77
C LEU A 917 -36.56 12.07 20.81
N PHE A 918 -36.03 13.30 20.73
CA PHE A 918 -34.59 13.55 20.87
C PHE A 918 -34.11 13.30 22.29
N ASP A 919 -34.84 13.77 23.30
CA ASP A 919 -34.52 13.55 24.70
C ASP A 919 -34.55 12.05 25.03
N GLU A 920 -35.60 11.35 24.58
CA GLU A 920 -35.72 9.89 24.74
C GLU A 920 -34.57 9.12 24.06
N MET A 921 -34.13 9.57 22.88
CA MET A 921 -32.97 8.99 22.18
C MET A 921 -31.68 9.15 23.01
N VAL A 922 -31.47 10.33 23.60
CA VAL A 922 -30.29 10.63 24.43
C VAL A 922 -30.33 9.86 25.75
N GLU A 923 -31.48 9.77 26.40
CA GLU A 923 -31.68 8.98 27.63
C GLU A 923 -31.38 7.48 27.43
N ARG A 924 -31.66 6.95 26.24
CA ARG A 924 -31.33 5.57 25.85
C ARG A 924 -29.85 5.37 25.50
N GLY A 925 -29.02 6.41 25.60
CA GLY A 925 -27.59 6.36 25.31
C GLY A 925 -27.24 6.32 23.83
N LEU A 926 -28.19 6.65 22.94
CA LEU A 926 -27.92 6.78 21.51
C LEU A 926 -27.33 8.16 21.23
N VAL A 927 -26.20 8.20 20.52
CA VAL A 927 -25.52 9.47 20.19
C VAL A 927 -26.19 10.10 18.96
N PRO A 928 -26.78 11.31 19.07
CA PRO A 928 -27.35 12.00 17.93
C PRO A 928 -26.29 12.36 16.89
N ASN A 929 -26.62 12.16 15.61
CA ASN A 929 -25.72 12.48 14.50
C ASN A 929 -26.08 13.83 13.86
N ALA A 930 -25.28 14.28 12.90
CA ALA A 930 -25.52 15.55 12.19
C ALA A 930 -26.90 15.63 11.52
N HIS A 931 -27.45 14.50 11.05
CA HIS A 931 -28.79 14.45 10.47
C HIS A 931 -29.89 14.62 11.51
N THR A 932 -29.73 14.08 12.73
CA THR A 932 -30.66 14.27 13.84
C THR A 932 -30.75 15.75 14.24
N TYR A 933 -29.59 16.41 14.45
CA TYR A 933 -29.56 17.85 14.72
C TYR A 933 -30.09 18.66 13.54
N GLY A 934 -29.73 18.31 12.30
CA GLY A 934 -30.25 18.97 11.10
C GLY A 934 -31.78 18.90 10.98
N ALA A 935 -32.39 17.76 11.32
CA ALA A 935 -33.85 17.61 11.31
C ALA A 935 -34.55 18.48 12.38
N LEU A 936 -33.98 18.57 13.59
CA LEU A 936 -34.45 19.46 14.66
C LEU A 936 -34.29 20.94 14.31
N ILE A 937 -33.11 21.32 13.79
CA ILE A 937 -32.83 22.68 13.34
C ILE A 937 -33.83 23.07 12.24
N ASN A 938 -34.08 22.20 11.25
CA ASN A 938 -35.11 22.44 10.23
C ASN A 938 -36.51 22.61 10.85
N CYS A 939 -36.83 21.84 11.89
CA CYS A 939 -38.12 21.94 12.58
C CYS A 939 -38.29 23.31 13.24
N LEU A 940 -37.25 23.79 13.93
CA LEU A 940 -37.21 25.11 14.55
C LEU A 940 -37.23 26.25 13.53
N CYS A 941 -36.47 26.14 12.44
CA CYS A 941 -36.47 27.11 11.35
C CYS A 941 -37.86 27.26 10.74
N LYS A 942 -38.58 26.15 10.51
CA LYS A 942 -39.97 26.17 10.01
C LYS A 942 -40.95 26.76 11.01
N ALA A 943 -40.75 26.50 12.30
CA ALA A 943 -41.55 27.10 13.38
C ALA A 943 -41.20 28.56 13.67
N GLY A 944 -40.16 29.11 13.03
CA GLY A 944 -39.68 30.48 13.21
C GLY A 944 -38.90 30.73 14.50
N GLN A 945 -38.50 29.68 15.21
CA GLN A 945 -37.76 29.77 16.47
C GLN A 945 -36.24 29.77 16.21
N MET A 946 -35.74 30.81 15.53
CA MET A 946 -34.34 30.89 15.10
C MET A 946 -33.32 30.87 16.26
N GLN A 947 -33.65 31.51 17.39
CA GLN A 947 -32.78 31.53 18.58
C GLN A 947 -32.56 30.12 19.16
N ALA A 948 -33.60 29.30 19.20
CA ALA A 948 -33.47 27.91 19.65
C ALA A 948 -32.64 27.07 18.67
N ALA A 949 -32.74 27.37 17.37
CA ALA A 949 -31.94 26.70 16.34
C ALA A 949 -30.44 27.02 16.47
N GLU A 950 -30.09 28.27 16.81
CA GLU A 950 -28.70 28.66 17.12
C GLU A 950 -28.16 27.93 18.35
N VAL A 951 -28.96 27.76 19.41
CA VAL A 951 -28.55 27.02 20.61
C VAL A 951 -28.22 25.57 20.26
N LEU A 952 -29.05 24.89 19.46
CA LEU A 952 -28.77 23.52 19.01
C LEU A 952 -27.53 23.44 18.11
N LEU A 953 -27.28 24.44 17.27
CA LEU A 953 -26.09 24.51 16.43
C LEU A 953 -24.81 24.66 17.26
N ASN A 954 -24.85 25.49 18.30
CA ASN A 954 -23.75 25.65 19.25
C ASN A 954 -23.53 24.38 20.08
N GLU A 955 -24.61 23.72 20.51
CA GLU A 955 -24.52 22.44 21.22
C GLU A 955 -23.88 21.36 20.33
N MET A 956 -24.29 21.25 19.07
CA MET A 956 -23.71 20.35 18.07
C MET A 956 -22.20 20.58 17.93
N GLN A 957 -21.78 21.85 17.83
CA GLN A 957 -20.37 22.22 17.74
C GLN A 957 -19.58 21.88 19.01
N SER A 958 -20.16 22.10 20.20
CA SER A 958 -19.53 21.78 21.49
C SER A 958 -19.29 20.28 21.68
N LYS A 959 -20.14 19.44 21.05
CA LYS A 959 -20.02 17.98 21.04
C LYS A 959 -19.04 17.44 20.00
N GLY A 960 -18.35 18.32 19.25
CA GLY A 960 -17.37 17.94 18.23
C GLY A 960 -17.98 17.35 16.96
N ILE A 961 -19.29 17.56 16.73
CA ILE A 961 -19.93 17.13 15.48
C ILE A 961 -19.75 18.25 14.46
N ASP A 962 -19.08 17.95 13.35
CA ASP A 962 -18.76 18.94 12.33
C ASP A 962 -20.03 19.50 11.66
N ILE A 963 -20.06 20.82 11.49
CA ILE A 963 -21.20 21.51 10.88
C ILE A 963 -21.01 21.48 9.37
N GLY A 964 -21.63 20.49 8.73
CA GLY A 964 -21.64 20.36 7.28
C GLY A 964 -22.46 21.46 6.58
N PRO A 965 -22.29 21.61 5.25
CA PRO A 965 -22.96 22.67 4.46
C PRO A 965 -24.49 22.59 4.50
N VAL A 966 -25.06 21.39 4.64
CA VAL A 966 -26.53 21.19 4.70
C VAL A 966 -27.18 21.94 5.88
N ILE A 967 -26.49 22.03 7.02
CA ILE A 967 -27.03 22.69 8.21
C ILE A 967 -26.95 24.20 8.06
N PHE A 968 -25.85 24.73 7.52
CA PHE A 968 -25.75 26.14 7.14
C PHE A 968 -26.86 26.52 6.16
N ASN A 969 -27.09 25.70 5.12
CA ASN A 969 -28.13 25.93 4.12
C ASN A 969 -29.53 25.95 4.76
N THR A 970 -29.80 25.03 5.68
CA THR A 970 -31.09 24.95 6.41
C THR A 970 -31.30 26.17 7.30
N MET A 971 -30.27 26.64 8.00
CA MET A 971 -30.32 27.85 8.81
C MET A 971 -30.51 29.10 7.95
N MET A 972 -29.75 29.23 6.86
CA MET A 972 -29.87 30.34 5.91
C MET A 972 -31.27 30.39 5.29
N ASP A 973 -31.85 29.25 4.89
CA ASP A 973 -33.24 29.20 4.40
C ASP A 973 -34.25 29.62 5.48
N GLY A 974 -34.03 29.21 6.73
CA GLY A 974 -34.79 29.67 7.90
C GLY A 974 -34.76 31.19 8.06
N TYR A 975 -33.56 31.79 8.11
CA TYR A 975 -33.40 33.25 8.22
C TYR A 975 -33.98 34.00 7.02
N CYS A 976 -33.78 33.51 5.79
CA CYS A 976 -34.35 34.08 4.58
C CYS A 976 -35.88 34.06 4.62
N LYS A 977 -36.52 32.98 5.10
CA LYS A 977 -37.97 32.87 5.23
C LYS A 977 -38.55 33.81 6.29
N GLN A 978 -37.81 34.07 7.37
CA GLN A 978 -38.17 35.03 8.42
C GLN A 978 -37.84 36.48 8.05
N GLY A 979 -37.23 36.73 6.89
CA GLY A 979 -36.86 38.07 6.42
C GLY A 979 -35.59 38.64 7.05
N ASN A 980 -34.84 37.86 7.84
CA ASN A 980 -33.59 38.31 8.46
C ASN A 980 -32.37 37.94 7.59
N ILE A 981 -32.23 38.66 6.48
CA ILE A 981 -31.21 38.34 5.46
C ILE A 981 -29.77 38.65 5.93
N ASP A 982 -29.58 39.57 6.87
CA ASP A 982 -28.25 39.97 7.34
C ASP A 982 -27.57 38.82 8.13
N GLU A 983 -28.36 38.06 8.90
CA GLU A 983 -27.84 36.89 9.60
C GLU A 983 -27.58 35.72 8.64
N ALA A 984 -28.37 35.58 7.56
CA ALA A 984 -28.07 34.64 6.49
C ALA A 984 -26.72 34.95 5.80
N TRP A 985 -26.41 36.23 5.56
CA TRP A 985 -25.11 36.68 5.06
C TRP A 985 -23.97 36.37 6.04
N ARG A 986 -24.20 36.55 7.34
CA ARG A 986 -23.21 36.22 8.36
C ARG A 986 -22.87 34.74 8.33
N LEU A 987 -23.88 33.86 8.25
CA LEU A 987 -23.69 32.42 8.16
C LEU A 987 -22.97 32.01 6.87
N GLN A 988 -23.30 32.63 5.74
CA GLN A 988 -22.61 32.40 4.46
C GLN A 988 -21.11 32.71 4.57
N LYS A 989 -20.74 33.84 5.20
CA LYS A 989 -19.32 34.20 5.41
C LYS A 989 -18.59 33.24 6.35
N ILE A 990 -19.26 32.77 7.40
CA ILE A 990 -18.70 31.78 8.34
C ILE A 990 -18.47 30.44 7.61
N MET A 991 -19.40 30.03 6.74
CA MET A 991 -19.29 28.82 5.94
C MET A 991 -18.08 28.88 4.99
N GLU A 992 -17.88 30.00 4.27
CA GLU A 992 -16.70 30.19 3.40
C GLU A 992 -15.38 30.25 4.20
N GLY A 993 -15.38 30.89 5.38
CA GLY A 993 -14.22 30.94 6.26
C GLY A 993 -13.79 29.58 6.82
N LYS A 994 -14.69 28.59 6.84
CA LYS A 994 -14.41 27.19 7.21
C LYS A 994 -13.93 26.32 6.03
N GLY A 995 -13.82 26.89 4.82
CA GLY A 995 -13.34 26.18 3.62
C GLY A 995 -14.43 25.48 2.81
N TYR A 996 -15.72 25.72 3.08
CA TYR A 996 -16.81 25.24 2.22
C TYR A 996 -17.17 26.29 1.17
N GLU A 997 -17.16 25.90 -0.10
CA GLU A 997 -17.60 26.78 -1.19
C GLU A 997 -19.13 26.89 -1.23
N SER A 998 -19.64 28.08 -1.54
CA SER A 998 -21.06 28.31 -1.74
C SER A 998 -21.56 27.52 -2.96
N ASP A 999 -22.45 26.55 -2.74
CA ASP A 999 -23.04 25.76 -3.81
C ASP A 999 -24.23 26.48 -4.48
N VAL A 1000 -24.73 25.93 -5.58
CA VAL A 1000 -25.89 26.45 -6.33
C VAL A 1000 -27.11 26.69 -5.41
N TYR A 1001 -27.26 25.89 -4.35
CA TYR A 1001 -28.40 25.95 -3.45
C TYR A 1001 -28.33 27.18 -2.53
N VAL A 1002 -27.14 27.52 -2.01
CA VAL A 1002 -26.90 28.76 -1.25
C VAL A 1002 -27.20 30.00 -2.08
N TYR A 1003 -26.74 30.02 -3.33
CA TYR A 1003 -27.04 31.13 -4.25
C TYR A 1003 -28.54 31.33 -4.41
N ASN A 1004 -29.28 30.25 -4.62
CA ASN A 1004 -30.73 30.28 -4.80
C ASN A 1004 -31.48 30.66 -3.51
N ILE A 1005 -31.10 30.16 -2.34
CA ILE A 1005 -31.74 30.51 -1.05
C ILE A 1005 -31.65 32.01 -0.80
N ILE A 1006 -30.44 32.57 -0.87
CA ILE A 1006 -30.21 33.99 -0.59
C ILE A 1006 -30.87 34.85 -1.65
N ALA A 1007 -30.78 34.49 -2.94
CA ALA A 1007 -31.43 35.23 -4.01
C ALA A 1007 -32.97 35.21 -3.88
N THR A 1008 -33.56 34.07 -3.51
CA THR A 1008 -35.02 33.97 -3.26
C THR A 1008 -35.42 34.78 -2.04
N GLY A 1009 -34.63 34.75 -0.96
CA GLY A 1009 -34.84 35.56 0.24
C GLY A 1009 -34.78 37.06 -0.05
N LEU A 1010 -33.75 37.51 -0.77
CA LEU A 1010 -33.60 38.89 -1.22
C LEU A 1010 -34.75 39.32 -2.15
N CYS A 1011 -35.19 38.44 -3.04
CA CYS A 1011 -36.32 38.70 -3.93
C CYS A 1011 -37.64 38.87 -3.16
N LYS A 1012 -37.84 38.15 -2.04
CA LYS A 1012 -39.02 38.32 -1.17
C LYS A 1012 -39.01 39.64 -0.41
N LEU A 1013 -37.83 40.17 -0.08
CA LEU A 1013 -37.65 41.47 0.58
C LEU A 1013 -37.57 42.64 -0.41
N ASP A 1014 -37.89 42.40 -1.70
CA ASP A 1014 -37.78 43.35 -2.82
C ASP A 1014 -36.39 44.00 -2.98
N ARG A 1015 -35.33 43.35 -2.48
CA ARG A 1015 -33.91 43.71 -2.70
C ARG A 1015 -33.38 43.07 -3.99
N CYS A 1016 -34.05 43.37 -5.11
CA CYS A 1016 -33.83 42.70 -6.40
C CYS A 1016 -32.43 42.93 -7.00
N GLU A 1017 -31.82 44.10 -6.84
CA GLU A 1017 -30.47 44.38 -7.36
C GLU A 1017 -29.41 43.51 -6.71
N GLU A 1018 -29.45 43.37 -5.38
CA GLU A 1018 -28.51 42.52 -4.64
C GLU A 1018 -28.67 41.05 -5.02
N ALA A 1019 -29.91 40.60 -5.25
CA ALA A 1019 -30.19 39.25 -5.74
C ALA A 1019 -29.58 38.99 -7.12
N LYS A 1020 -29.66 39.97 -8.04
CA LYS A 1020 -29.04 39.89 -9.38
C LYS A 1020 -27.51 39.84 -9.28
N THR A 1021 -26.89 40.76 -8.52
CA THR A 1021 -25.43 40.76 -8.33
C THR A 1021 -24.95 39.43 -7.75
N TRP A 1022 -25.68 38.87 -6.78
CA TRP A 1022 -25.37 37.59 -6.19
C TRP A 1022 -25.45 36.44 -7.19
N LEU A 1023 -26.53 36.35 -7.97
CA LEU A 1023 -26.69 35.33 -9.01
C LEU A 1023 -25.67 35.47 -10.16
N PHE A 1024 -25.22 36.68 -10.51
CA PHE A 1024 -24.14 36.86 -11.49
C PHE A 1024 -22.78 36.42 -10.95
N SER A 1025 -22.49 36.71 -9.67
CA SER A 1025 -21.24 36.29 -9.04
C SER A 1025 -21.06 34.77 -9.00
N MET A 1026 -22.17 34.01 -9.05
CA MET A 1026 -22.17 32.55 -9.20
C MET A 1026 -21.43 32.10 -10.46
N VAL A 1027 -21.65 32.79 -11.58
CA VAL A 1027 -21.02 32.48 -12.87
C VAL A 1027 -19.55 32.85 -12.87
N ASP A 1028 -19.20 34.01 -12.29
CA ASP A 1028 -17.81 34.48 -12.18
C ASP A 1028 -16.95 33.53 -11.32
N ARG A 1029 -17.57 32.85 -10.35
CA ARG A 1029 -16.93 31.84 -9.48
C ARG A 1029 -16.96 30.42 -10.08
N GLY A 1030 -17.39 30.26 -11.33
CA GLY A 1030 -17.37 28.97 -12.05
C GLY A 1030 -18.50 28.00 -11.69
N VAL A 1031 -19.53 28.45 -10.98
CA VAL A 1031 -20.69 27.61 -10.62
C VAL A 1031 -21.78 27.79 -11.68
N ALA A 1032 -22.19 26.69 -12.33
CA ALA A 1032 -23.18 26.74 -13.41
C ALA A 1032 -24.61 26.98 -12.86
N PRO A 1033 -25.33 28.03 -13.31
CA PRO A 1033 -26.70 28.30 -12.91
C PRO A 1033 -27.63 27.12 -13.25
N ASN A 1034 -28.46 26.70 -12.29
CA ASN A 1034 -29.48 25.69 -12.52
C ASN A 1034 -30.82 26.35 -12.92
N GLU A 1035 -31.83 25.51 -13.15
CA GLU A 1035 -33.18 25.96 -13.51
C GLU A 1035 -33.78 26.98 -12.51
N VAL A 1036 -33.55 26.79 -11.21
CA VAL A 1036 -34.07 27.67 -10.16
C VAL A 1036 -33.40 29.04 -10.20
N ALA A 1037 -32.08 29.11 -10.46
CA ALA A 1037 -31.35 30.37 -10.60
C ALA A 1037 -31.88 31.20 -11.79
N HIS A 1038 -32.05 30.55 -12.95
CA HIS A 1038 -32.64 31.21 -14.13
C HIS A 1038 -34.10 31.63 -13.88
N THR A 1039 -34.90 30.78 -13.24
CA THR A 1039 -36.29 31.11 -12.90
C THR A 1039 -36.36 32.28 -11.90
N THR A 1040 -35.42 32.38 -10.96
CA THR A 1040 -35.32 33.49 -10.01
C THR A 1040 -34.93 34.79 -10.71
N LEU A 1041 -33.95 34.77 -11.62
CA LEU A 1041 -33.62 35.94 -12.48
C LEU A 1041 -34.82 36.38 -13.32
N ILE A 1042 -35.54 35.43 -13.92
CA ILE A 1042 -36.76 35.70 -14.67
C ILE A 1042 -37.83 36.33 -13.77
N SER A 1043 -37.99 35.84 -12.54
CA SER A 1043 -38.90 36.42 -11.54
C SER A 1043 -38.53 37.86 -11.21
N ILE A 1044 -37.25 38.14 -10.98
CA ILE A 1044 -36.74 39.49 -10.70
C ILE A 1044 -37.01 40.43 -11.88
N TYR A 1045 -36.62 40.05 -13.10
CA TYR A 1045 -36.89 40.88 -14.29
C TYR A 1045 -38.38 41.08 -14.56
N SER A 1046 -39.21 40.08 -14.24
CA SER A 1046 -40.67 40.17 -14.37
C SER A 1046 -41.28 41.15 -13.36
N LYS A 1047 -40.82 41.14 -12.09
CA LYS A 1047 -41.22 42.13 -11.07
C LYS A 1047 -40.84 43.56 -11.49
N GLU A 1048 -39.64 43.74 -12.01
CA GLU A 1048 -39.12 45.02 -12.51
C GLU A 1048 -39.84 45.49 -13.80
N GLY A 1049 -40.55 44.59 -14.49
CA GLY A 1049 -41.18 44.86 -15.79
C GLY A 1049 -40.22 44.85 -16.98
N ASN A 1050 -38.96 44.42 -16.78
CA ASN A 1050 -37.98 44.27 -17.85
C ASN A 1050 -38.15 42.91 -18.56
N PHE A 1051 -39.24 42.81 -19.32
CA PHE A 1051 -39.60 41.56 -20.00
C PHE A 1051 -38.68 41.19 -21.18
N VAL A 1052 -37.88 42.14 -21.68
CA VAL A 1052 -36.89 41.88 -22.73
C VAL A 1052 -35.79 40.98 -22.18
N GLU A 1053 -35.24 41.36 -21.02
CA GLU A 1053 -34.23 40.58 -20.32
C GLU A 1053 -34.81 39.26 -19.79
N ALA A 1054 -36.05 39.26 -19.26
CA ALA A 1054 -36.70 38.02 -18.83
C ALA A 1054 -36.84 36.98 -19.97
N LYS A 1055 -37.26 37.42 -21.18
CA LYS A 1055 -37.31 36.55 -22.38
C LYS A 1055 -35.92 36.15 -22.86
N ARG A 1056 -34.91 37.02 -22.74
CA ARG A 1056 -33.51 36.70 -23.07
C ARG A 1056 -32.98 35.59 -22.15
N THR A 1057 -33.19 35.71 -20.84
CA THR A 1057 -32.81 34.68 -19.86
C THR A 1057 -33.50 33.34 -20.11
N LEU A 1058 -34.78 33.33 -20.51
CA LEU A 1058 -35.49 32.11 -20.91
C LEU A 1058 -34.84 31.44 -22.14
N ARG A 1059 -34.44 32.24 -23.15
CA ARG A 1059 -33.73 31.71 -24.33
C ARG A 1059 -32.34 31.18 -23.99
N GLU A 1060 -31.62 31.88 -23.11
CA GLU A 1060 -30.30 31.44 -22.64
C GLU A 1060 -30.37 30.12 -21.87
N MET A 1061 -31.44 29.92 -21.10
CA MET A 1061 -31.72 28.66 -20.43
C MET A 1061 -31.85 27.52 -21.46
N GLU A 1062 -32.62 27.75 -22.52
CA GLU A 1062 -32.84 26.79 -23.61
C GLU A 1062 -31.57 26.48 -24.42
N THR A 1063 -30.76 27.49 -24.75
CA THR A 1063 -29.53 27.29 -25.55
C THR A 1063 -28.42 26.58 -24.78
N LYS A 1064 -28.38 26.74 -23.45
CA LYS A 1064 -27.45 26.04 -22.56
C LYS A 1064 -27.90 24.60 -22.21
N GLY A 1065 -29.02 24.14 -22.77
CA GLY A 1065 -29.53 22.79 -22.56
C GLY A 1065 -30.28 22.59 -21.23
N VAL A 1066 -30.60 23.67 -20.52
CA VAL A 1066 -31.46 23.62 -19.33
C VAL A 1066 -32.91 23.74 -19.80
N LYS A 1067 -33.73 22.70 -19.59
CA LYS A 1067 -35.12 22.69 -20.08
C LYS A 1067 -36.01 23.52 -19.16
N PRO A 1068 -36.71 24.57 -19.64
CA PRO A 1068 -37.69 25.29 -18.85
C PRO A 1068 -38.86 24.39 -18.45
N ASN A 1069 -39.26 24.45 -17.18
CA ASN A 1069 -40.44 23.76 -16.67
C ASN A 1069 -41.67 24.68 -16.61
N THR A 1070 -42.80 24.12 -16.17
CA THR A 1070 -44.06 24.85 -15.97
C THR A 1070 -43.92 26.06 -15.05
N ALA A 1071 -43.12 25.97 -13.97
CA ALA A 1071 -42.92 27.08 -13.03
C ALA A 1071 -42.19 28.27 -13.67
N THR A 1072 -41.23 28.03 -14.57
CA THR A 1072 -40.53 29.09 -15.31
C THR A 1072 -41.48 29.88 -16.21
N TYR A 1073 -42.33 29.19 -16.97
CA TYR A 1073 -43.35 29.84 -17.80
C TYR A 1073 -44.41 30.56 -16.96
N ASN A 1074 -44.88 29.93 -15.88
CA ASN A 1074 -45.83 30.51 -14.94
C ASN A 1074 -45.33 31.83 -14.34
N THR A 1075 -44.05 31.90 -13.98
CA THR A 1075 -43.44 33.12 -13.42
C THR A 1075 -43.48 34.28 -14.42
N LEU A 1076 -43.20 34.03 -15.71
CA LEU A 1076 -43.32 35.03 -16.77
C LEU A 1076 -44.77 35.40 -17.07
N ILE A 1077 -45.66 34.42 -17.12
CA ILE A 1077 -47.10 34.63 -17.35
C ILE A 1077 -47.67 35.50 -16.24
N ASP A 1078 -47.44 35.16 -14.98
CA ASP A 1078 -47.84 35.97 -13.81
C ASP A 1078 -47.24 37.39 -13.86
N GLY A 1079 -45.98 37.52 -14.26
CA GLY A 1079 -45.34 38.81 -14.50
C GLY A 1079 -46.06 39.67 -15.55
N TYR A 1080 -46.36 39.10 -16.72
CA TYR A 1080 -47.12 39.78 -17.77
C TYR A 1080 -48.54 40.12 -17.32
N CYS A 1081 -49.21 39.22 -16.61
CA CYS A 1081 -50.54 39.40 -16.04
C CYS A 1081 -50.58 40.57 -15.06
N LYS A 1082 -49.63 40.64 -14.11
CA LYS A 1082 -49.54 41.72 -13.12
C LYS A 1082 -49.25 43.11 -13.72
N LYS A 1083 -48.63 43.17 -14.90
CA LYS A 1083 -48.40 44.42 -15.65
C LYS A 1083 -49.48 44.70 -16.71
N GLY A 1084 -50.56 43.91 -16.77
CA GLY A 1084 -51.68 44.10 -17.71
C GLY A 1084 -51.39 43.71 -19.16
N MET A 1085 -50.29 43.01 -19.44
CA MET A 1085 -49.86 42.63 -20.80
C MET A 1085 -50.45 41.27 -21.23
N MET A 1086 -51.78 41.12 -21.16
CA MET A 1086 -52.46 39.83 -21.33
C MET A 1086 -52.21 39.15 -22.69
N LYS A 1087 -52.09 39.91 -23.79
CA LYS A 1087 -51.79 39.34 -25.12
C LYS A 1087 -50.48 38.55 -25.16
N GLU A 1088 -49.46 39.00 -24.43
CA GLU A 1088 -48.18 38.30 -24.37
C GLU A 1088 -48.24 37.10 -23.42
N ALA A 1089 -49.05 37.17 -22.35
CA ALA A 1089 -49.30 36.07 -21.45
C ALA A 1089 -49.95 34.86 -22.16
N TYR A 1090 -50.99 35.08 -22.98
CA TYR A 1090 -51.61 34.01 -23.78
C TYR A 1090 -50.66 33.41 -24.83
N LYS A 1091 -49.83 34.24 -25.48
CA LYS A 1091 -48.80 33.72 -26.39
C LYS A 1091 -47.83 32.78 -25.67
N LEU A 1092 -47.42 33.12 -24.45
CA LEU A 1092 -46.56 32.25 -23.64
C LEU A 1092 -47.27 30.95 -23.24
N LYS A 1093 -48.55 31.00 -22.86
CA LYS A 1093 -49.37 29.79 -22.58
C LYS A 1093 -49.37 28.84 -23.78
N ASN A 1094 -49.62 29.35 -24.98
CA ASN A 1094 -49.65 28.54 -26.20
C ASN A 1094 -48.27 27.95 -26.53
N VAL A 1095 -47.18 28.73 -26.33
CA VAL A 1095 -45.81 28.22 -26.52
C VAL A 1095 -45.49 27.11 -25.52
N MET A 1096 -45.93 27.23 -24.28
CA MET A 1096 -45.78 26.21 -23.25
C MET A 1096 -46.48 24.90 -23.67
N GLU A 1097 -47.72 24.98 -24.16
CA GLU A 1097 -48.48 23.84 -24.67
C GLU A 1097 -47.81 23.19 -25.90
N CYS A 1098 -47.32 23.98 -26.86
CA CYS A 1098 -46.60 23.47 -28.04
C CYS A 1098 -45.30 22.73 -27.68
N LYS A 1099 -44.70 23.04 -26.53
CA LYS A 1099 -43.50 22.34 -26.01
C LYS A 1099 -43.85 21.08 -25.20
N GLY A 1100 -45.12 20.71 -25.13
CA GLY A 1100 -45.59 19.53 -24.41
C GLY A 1100 -45.72 19.72 -22.90
N LEU A 1101 -45.68 20.96 -22.40
CA LEU A 1101 -45.93 21.28 -21.00
C LEU A 1101 -47.41 21.63 -20.83
N LYS A 1102 -48.10 20.94 -19.91
CA LYS A 1102 -49.51 21.23 -19.62
C LYS A 1102 -49.64 22.41 -18.65
N PRO A 1103 -50.46 23.43 -18.96
CA PRO A 1103 -50.81 24.48 -18.01
C PRO A 1103 -51.35 23.86 -16.72
N ASP A 1104 -50.88 24.37 -15.59
CA ASP A 1104 -51.30 23.91 -14.27
C ASP A 1104 -52.29 24.89 -13.62
N LEU A 1105 -52.74 24.54 -12.42
CA LEU A 1105 -53.64 25.38 -11.62
C LEU A 1105 -53.10 26.81 -11.43
N TYR A 1106 -51.78 26.96 -11.32
CA TYR A 1106 -51.14 28.27 -11.13
C TYR A 1106 -51.14 29.10 -12.42
N THR A 1107 -50.95 28.47 -13.59
CA THR A 1107 -51.06 29.14 -14.90
C THR A 1107 -52.44 29.79 -15.06
N TYR A 1108 -53.50 29.02 -14.84
CA TYR A 1108 -54.88 29.52 -14.95
C TYR A 1108 -55.21 30.55 -13.88
N THR A 1109 -54.78 30.34 -12.62
CA THR A 1109 -54.99 31.31 -11.54
C THR A 1109 -54.30 32.66 -11.85
N SER A 1110 -53.10 32.64 -12.42
CA SER A 1110 -52.37 33.85 -12.80
C SER A 1110 -53.06 34.61 -13.94
N LEU A 1111 -53.57 33.89 -14.95
CA LEU A 1111 -54.33 34.47 -16.06
C LEU A 1111 -55.66 35.07 -15.59
N VAL A 1112 -56.41 34.32 -14.76
CA VAL A 1112 -57.65 34.78 -14.12
C VAL A 1112 -57.41 36.06 -13.33
N HIS A 1113 -56.39 36.06 -12.47
CA HIS A 1113 -56.03 37.24 -11.69
C HIS A 1113 -55.59 38.42 -12.59
N GLY A 1114 -54.86 38.14 -13.67
CA GLY A 1114 -54.46 39.13 -14.67
C GLY A 1114 -55.61 39.78 -15.43
N GLU A 1115 -56.60 39.00 -15.87
CA GLU A 1115 -57.82 39.53 -16.51
C GLU A 1115 -58.65 40.34 -15.51
N CYS A 1116 -58.76 39.89 -14.26
CA CYS A 1116 -59.42 40.63 -13.18
C CYS A 1116 -58.75 41.98 -12.89
N ILE A 1117 -57.41 42.05 -12.89
CA ILE A 1117 -56.66 43.31 -12.76
C ILE A 1117 -56.87 44.22 -13.97
N SER A 1118 -56.98 43.64 -15.16
CA SER A 1118 -57.15 44.37 -16.42
C SER A 1118 -58.61 44.85 -16.64
N GLY A 1119 -59.54 44.43 -15.78
CA GLY A 1119 -60.96 44.80 -15.85
C GLY A 1119 -61.82 43.95 -16.80
N ASN A 1120 -61.29 42.86 -17.35
CA ASN A 1120 -62.01 41.99 -18.29
C ASN A 1120 -62.60 40.77 -17.56
N VAL A 1121 -63.51 41.00 -16.62
CA VAL A 1121 -63.97 39.94 -15.70
C VAL A 1121 -64.73 38.83 -16.41
N ASP A 1122 -65.42 39.11 -17.52
CA ASP A 1122 -66.11 38.08 -18.32
C ASP A 1122 -65.14 37.05 -18.94
N ASP A 1123 -63.97 37.48 -19.39
CA ASP A 1123 -62.95 36.57 -19.91
C ASP A 1123 -62.27 35.80 -18.75
N ALA A 1124 -62.14 36.42 -17.58
CA ALA A 1124 -61.71 35.73 -16.36
C ALA A 1124 -62.70 34.62 -15.94
N LEU A 1125 -64.01 34.88 -16.01
CA LEU A 1125 -65.06 33.89 -15.75
C LEU A 1125 -65.03 32.73 -16.75
N LYS A 1126 -64.73 32.98 -18.03
CA LYS A 1126 -64.55 31.89 -19.01
C LYS A 1126 -63.38 31.00 -18.63
N LEU A 1127 -62.22 31.58 -18.32
CA LEU A 1127 -61.04 30.83 -17.88
C LEU A 1127 -61.33 30.03 -16.61
N PHE A 1128 -62.03 30.61 -15.65
CA PHE A 1128 -62.42 29.93 -14.40
C PHE A 1128 -63.27 28.68 -14.66
N ASN A 1129 -64.24 28.78 -15.56
CA ASN A 1129 -65.13 27.66 -15.93
C ASN A 1129 -64.45 26.60 -16.83
N GLU A 1130 -63.35 26.94 -17.49
CA GLU A 1130 -62.54 25.98 -18.26
C GLU A 1130 -61.69 25.07 -17.35
N MET A 1131 -61.29 25.54 -16.17
CA MET A 1131 -60.39 24.80 -15.26
C MET A 1131 -60.90 23.40 -14.89
N PRO A 1132 -62.17 23.21 -14.47
CA PRO A 1132 -62.68 21.88 -14.14
C PRO A 1132 -62.73 20.94 -15.35
N ARG A 1133 -62.92 21.47 -16.56
CA ARG A 1133 -62.98 20.67 -17.81
C ARG A 1133 -61.62 20.09 -18.18
N GLU A 1134 -60.55 20.80 -17.84
CA GLU A 1134 -59.16 20.36 -17.98
C GLU A 1134 -58.69 19.47 -16.81
N GLY A 1135 -59.60 19.11 -15.88
CA GLY A 1135 -59.30 18.27 -14.72
C GLY A 1135 -58.58 19.02 -13.58
N LEU A 1136 -58.63 20.36 -13.57
CA LEU A 1136 -58.05 21.20 -12.52
C LEU A 1136 -59.15 21.65 -11.55
N VAL A 1137 -58.92 21.47 -10.24
CA VAL A 1137 -59.84 21.95 -9.19
C VAL A 1137 -59.41 23.36 -8.76
N PRO A 1138 -60.27 24.40 -8.89
CA PRO A 1138 -59.97 25.74 -8.40
C PRO A 1138 -59.66 25.74 -6.91
N ASN A 1139 -58.68 26.55 -6.47
CA ASN A 1139 -58.30 26.66 -5.06
C ASN A 1139 -58.77 27.98 -4.45
N VAL A 1140 -58.55 28.15 -3.13
CA VAL A 1140 -58.86 29.37 -2.36
C VAL A 1140 -58.39 30.64 -3.08
N VAL A 1141 -57.18 30.62 -3.65
CA VAL A 1141 -56.59 31.79 -4.32
C VAL A 1141 -57.29 32.11 -5.64
N THR A 1142 -57.66 31.08 -6.42
CA THR A 1142 -58.42 31.26 -7.67
C THR A 1142 -59.81 31.86 -7.40
N TYR A 1143 -60.54 31.32 -6.41
CA TYR A 1143 -61.84 31.88 -5.99
C TYR A 1143 -61.68 33.32 -5.48
N THR A 1144 -60.68 33.58 -4.64
CA THR A 1144 -60.39 34.92 -4.10
C THR A 1144 -60.07 35.94 -5.21
N ALA A 1145 -59.28 35.54 -6.21
CA ALA A 1145 -58.96 36.40 -7.35
C ALA A 1145 -60.22 36.76 -8.16
N MET A 1146 -61.09 35.77 -8.43
CA MET A 1146 -62.37 36.00 -9.12
C MET A 1146 -63.33 36.87 -8.30
N ILE A 1147 -63.50 36.56 -7.02
CA ILE A 1147 -64.33 37.33 -6.09
C ILE A 1147 -63.83 38.77 -6.03
N SER A 1148 -62.51 38.99 -5.93
CA SER A 1148 -61.92 40.33 -5.96
C SER A 1148 -62.14 41.05 -7.29
N GLY A 1149 -62.06 40.36 -8.43
CA GLY A 1149 -62.34 40.92 -9.74
C GLY A 1149 -63.80 41.36 -9.89
N LEU A 1150 -64.74 40.47 -9.58
CA LEU A 1150 -66.18 40.75 -9.60
C LEU A 1150 -66.57 41.86 -8.64
N SER A 1151 -65.96 41.90 -7.46
CA SER A 1151 -66.18 42.95 -6.45
C SER A 1151 -65.73 44.32 -6.95
N LYS A 1152 -64.60 44.40 -7.68
CA LYS A 1152 -64.09 45.66 -8.26
C LYS A 1152 -64.93 46.17 -9.44
N GLU A 1153 -65.59 45.27 -10.16
CA GLU A 1153 -66.50 45.61 -11.27
C GLU A 1153 -67.94 45.91 -10.79
N GLY A 1154 -68.26 45.62 -9.53
CA GLY A 1154 -69.58 45.88 -8.93
C GLY A 1154 -70.60 44.74 -9.11
N ARG A 1155 -70.17 43.53 -9.49
CA ARG A 1155 -71.03 42.34 -9.68
C ARG A 1155 -71.15 41.51 -8.41
N SER A 1156 -71.67 42.12 -7.35
CA SER A 1156 -71.67 41.54 -6.00
C SER A 1156 -72.42 40.21 -5.88
N ASP A 1157 -73.54 40.02 -6.59
CA ASP A 1157 -74.33 38.78 -6.55
C ASP A 1157 -73.56 37.56 -7.10
N GLU A 1158 -72.69 37.76 -8.08
CA GLU A 1158 -71.82 36.71 -8.62
C GLU A 1158 -70.65 36.40 -7.69
N ALA A 1159 -70.11 37.43 -7.03
CA ALA A 1159 -69.05 37.28 -6.03
C ALA A 1159 -69.52 36.46 -4.82
N PHE A 1160 -70.74 36.69 -4.31
CA PHE A 1160 -71.31 35.89 -3.22
C PHE A 1160 -71.61 34.44 -3.63
N ARG A 1161 -72.09 34.21 -4.86
CA ARG A 1161 -72.30 32.84 -5.37
C ARG A 1161 -71.02 32.03 -5.43
N LEU A 1162 -69.91 32.62 -5.89
CA LEU A 1162 -68.61 31.95 -5.91
C LEU A 1162 -68.04 31.70 -4.51
N TYR A 1163 -68.38 32.56 -3.53
CA TYR A 1163 -68.02 32.32 -2.13
C TYR A 1163 -68.77 31.11 -1.55
N ASP A 1164 -70.07 30.99 -1.81
CA ASP A 1164 -70.85 29.83 -1.35
C ASP A 1164 -70.34 28.52 -2.00
N GLU A 1165 -70.05 28.55 -3.30
CA GLU A 1165 -69.45 27.42 -4.03
C GLU A 1165 -68.09 26.99 -3.43
N MET A 1166 -67.29 27.97 -3.02
CA MET A 1166 -66.00 27.72 -2.36
C MET A 1166 -66.17 27.00 -1.01
N ILE A 1167 -67.21 27.34 -0.23
CA ILE A 1167 -67.53 26.66 1.04
C ILE A 1167 -68.05 25.24 0.78
N GLU A 1168 -68.92 25.06 -0.20
CA GLU A 1168 -69.45 23.75 -0.59
C GLU A 1168 -68.34 22.80 -1.09
N ALA A 1169 -67.31 23.34 -1.74
CA ALA A 1169 -66.11 22.60 -2.13
C ALA A 1169 -65.19 22.22 -0.95
N GLY A 1170 -65.55 22.58 0.30
CA GLY A 1170 -64.78 22.29 1.50
C GLY A 1170 -63.52 23.14 1.68
N LEU A 1171 -63.42 24.26 0.96
CA LEU A 1171 -62.30 25.20 1.06
C LEU A 1171 -62.56 26.22 2.16
N THR A 1172 -61.53 26.56 2.95
CA THR A 1172 -61.63 27.59 3.99
C THR A 1172 -61.24 28.96 3.41
N PRO A 1173 -62.13 29.97 3.46
CA PRO A 1173 -61.82 31.30 2.97
C PRO A 1173 -60.71 31.96 3.79
N ASP A 1174 -59.78 32.63 3.09
CA ASP A 1174 -58.72 33.39 3.73
C ASP A 1174 -59.19 34.82 4.05
N ALA A 1175 -58.40 35.56 4.84
CA ALA A 1175 -58.72 36.95 5.20
C ALA A 1175 -58.87 37.86 3.97
N SER A 1176 -58.18 37.52 2.87
CA SER A 1176 -58.22 38.20 1.58
C SER A 1176 -59.58 38.08 0.90
N ALA A 1177 -60.18 36.89 0.89
CA ALA A 1177 -61.52 36.63 0.36
C ALA A 1177 -62.59 37.44 1.12
N TYR A 1178 -62.51 37.46 2.46
CA TYR A 1178 -63.40 38.28 3.28
C TYR A 1178 -63.23 39.77 3.00
N SER A 1179 -61.99 40.27 2.90
CA SER A 1179 -61.74 41.68 2.59
C SER A 1179 -62.25 42.06 1.20
N ALA A 1180 -62.15 41.17 0.21
CA ALA A 1180 -62.66 41.39 -1.14
C ALA A 1180 -64.20 41.50 -1.16
N LEU A 1181 -64.89 40.60 -0.43
CA LEU A 1181 -66.35 40.64 -0.27
C LEU A 1181 -66.85 41.85 0.53
N VAL A 1182 -66.10 42.30 1.53
CA VAL A 1182 -66.45 43.53 2.27
C VAL A 1182 -66.31 44.76 1.38
N GLY A 1183 -65.32 44.77 0.47
CA GLY A 1183 -65.14 45.81 -0.54
C GLY A 1183 -66.31 45.95 -1.51
N SER A 1184 -66.97 44.85 -1.90
CA SER A 1184 -68.16 44.89 -2.78
C SER A 1184 -69.43 45.42 -2.11
N LEU A 1185 -69.44 45.52 -0.78
CA LEU A 1185 -70.54 46.12 0.00
C LEU A 1185 -70.40 47.64 0.18
N HIS A 1186 -69.22 48.21 -0.14
CA HIS A 1186 -68.90 49.64 0.02
C HIS A 1186 -68.70 50.39 -1.31
N GLY A 1187 -68.84 49.70 -2.45
CA GLY A 1187 -68.67 50.24 -3.81
C GLY A 1187 -69.94 50.75 -4.44
#